data_AF-A0A1H8W3M3-F1
#
_entry.id   AF-A0A1H8W3M3-F1
#
_cell.length_a   1.000
_cell.length_b   1.000
_cell.length_c   1.000
_cell.angle_alpha   90.00
_cell.angle_beta   90.00
_cell.angle_gamma   90.00
#
_symmetry.space_group_name_H-M   'P 1'
#
loop_
_entity.id
_entity.type
_entity.pdbx_description
1 polymer ?
#
loop_
_entity_poly.entity_id
_entity_poly.type
_entity_poly.pdbx_seq_one_letter_code
_entity_poly.pdbx_strand_id
1 'polypeptide(L)'
;MLHVPGMPEGVHVSFSPEQVSTLALSQPDPVLALIEAHRAAYAAWEPLGAAWNDALGGTPEYAAAEAAQAEPYRREREAFGALLATRPTTAGGLWALTTYIPEFLHEAGFSDASHEQATLDALREGALQLGLASVVSEAVKVRPEGSTAVDTSLIQWVRELAAIEAEQTAILKSGTYADAYDSPDWVRLEGHRETILERVIATRAHTMDGLKAKASLLDLESVKHFQKPTERLADSMATDIAAMPVGAPKTSEALAALIKAHELAYGHALFADTYGEPDAAARRQAKEEAFRALLHTPLHSDADRAAYALAVIERQSSALVVDRSLGRDHPMPVAYRNLRLGEYAREPVEMRDIGRAAEPETPEDPHVALLPALRQAFAWNCAAMPIRNDALSGSREDEACGAVHEHCWRLAGRIVALPAPKTPAGLGALALALSVAAEGAIGVERGDDLDHERYGDEKRMAAAIRAMMAATGVEPLPGWTGFGDEPDHEARTNAAAAAAGSGSLPAWALAGEAGPDAEDVIGEGSPEVAPCAQAPAASLPSHDLSGYSIPQLCALFGVYERAEDHFYSAAWWPKLGEAGSSMVTSEGDRCMALKDAVADELQKRTPVHGTDADDRGEMLMRRTLVRGNWDATAQLVSCLRGEVSVLQGAH
;
A
#
# COMPACT_ATOMS: atom_id res chain seq x y z
N MET A 1 -12.38 43.85 33.53
CA MET A 1 -11.47 43.37 34.60
C MET A 1 -12.15 42.18 35.28
N LEU A 2 -11.53 41.01 35.25
CA LEU A 2 -11.87 39.87 36.11
C LEU A 2 -10.72 39.70 37.10
N HIS A 3 -11.03 39.48 38.37
CA HIS A 3 -10.03 39.48 39.44
C HIS A 3 -9.47 38.07 39.64
N VAL A 4 -8.21 37.85 39.26
CA VAL A 4 -7.50 36.58 39.51
C VAL A 4 -6.79 36.69 40.87
N PRO A 5 -7.05 35.79 41.84
CA PRO A 5 -6.31 35.78 43.11
C PRO A 5 -4.88 35.25 42.90
N GLY A 6 -3.86 36.00 43.36
CA GLY A 6 -2.47 35.51 43.47
C GLY A 6 -1.39 36.35 42.76
N MET A 7 -1.76 37.27 41.87
CA MET A 7 -0.82 38.22 41.26
C MET A 7 -0.65 39.49 42.12
N PRO A 8 0.55 40.07 42.25
CA PRO A 8 0.71 41.44 42.74
C PRO A 8 0.19 42.43 41.69
N GLU A 9 -0.56 43.45 42.13
CA GLU A 9 -1.12 44.47 41.24
C GLU A 9 0.00 45.37 40.66
N GLY A 10 0.01 45.60 39.33
CA GLY A 10 0.84 46.66 38.75
C GLY A 10 1.39 46.48 37.31
N VAL A 11 1.28 45.30 36.68
CA VAL A 11 1.89 45.07 35.36
C VAL A 11 0.92 45.30 34.20
N HIS A 12 1.06 46.42 33.51
CA HIS A 12 0.49 46.63 32.18
C HIS A 12 1.53 46.31 31.09
N VAL A 13 1.18 45.44 30.14
CA VAL A 13 1.94 45.25 28.89
C VAL A 13 1.10 45.80 27.74
N SER A 14 1.72 46.62 26.89
CA SER A 14 1.12 47.16 25.67
C SER A 14 1.94 46.69 24.47
N PHE A 15 1.28 46.20 23.42
CA PHE A 15 1.92 45.84 22.16
C PHE A 15 1.53 46.84 21.08
N SER A 16 2.52 47.40 20.39
CA SER A 16 2.32 48.41 19.33
C SER A 16 2.17 47.74 17.96
N PRO A 17 1.30 48.21 17.04
CA PRO A 17 1.04 47.53 15.77
C PRO A 17 2.14 47.63 14.69
N GLU A 18 3.21 48.39 14.93
CA GLU A 18 4.12 48.88 13.87
C GLU A 18 5.26 47.90 13.46
N GLN A 19 5.06 46.58 13.59
CA GLN A 19 6.03 45.57 13.16
C GLN A 19 5.44 44.58 12.13
N VAL A 20 4.89 45.13 11.04
CA VAL A 20 4.66 44.40 9.79
C VAL A 20 5.82 44.70 8.85
N SER A 21 6.73 43.74 8.68
CA SER A 21 7.87 43.90 7.76
C SER A 21 7.49 43.67 6.31
N THR A 22 8.04 44.51 5.43
CA THR A 22 7.76 44.60 4.00
C THR A 22 8.00 43.29 3.24
N LEU A 23 7.05 42.88 2.41
CA LEU A 23 7.19 41.73 1.50
C LEU A 23 8.24 42.01 0.43
N ALA A 24 9.18 41.08 0.24
CA ALA A 24 10.00 41.00 -0.96
C ALA A 24 9.21 40.25 -2.07
N LEU A 25 9.38 40.65 -3.33
CA LEU A 25 8.81 39.93 -4.46
C LEU A 25 9.56 38.61 -4.65
N SER A 26 8.88 37.49 -4.37
CA SER A 26 9.43 36.13 -4.53
C SER A 26 9.74 35.83 -6.00
N GLN A 27 10.94 35.29 -6.27
CA GLN A 27 11.19 34.64 -7.56
C GLN A 27 10.27 33.41 -7.73
N PRO A 28 9.85 33.09 -8.96
CA PRO A 28 9.10 31.86 -9.23
C PRO A 28 9.96 30.62 -8.96
N ASP A 29 9.31 29.52 -8.61
CA ASP A 29 9.95 28.26 -8.26
C ASP A 29 10.68 27.64 -9.47
N PRO A 30 11.95 27.22 -9.34
CA PRO A 30 12.72 26.64 -10.45
C PRO A 30 12.07 25.36 -11.03
N VAL A 31 11.31 24.60 -10.23
CA VAL A 31 10.62 23.39 -10.69
C VAL A 31 9.61 23.70 -11.80
N LEU A 32 8.93 24.84 -11.75
CA LEU A 32 7.93 25.22 -12.76
C LEU A 32 8.56 25.42 -14.15
N ALA A 33 9.78 25.95 -14.21
CA ALA A 33 10.51 26.11 -15.46
C ALA A 33 11.01 24.76 -16.02
N LEU A 34 11.29 23.79 -15.15
CA LEU A 34 11.76 22.46 -15.52
C LEU A 34 10.62 21.54 -15.99
N ILE A 35 9.41 21.67 -15.41
CA ILE A 35 8.21 21.00 -15.91
C ILE A 35 7.95 21.39 -17.36
N GLU A 36 7.97 22.69 -17.67
CA GLU A 36 7.75 23.17 -19.04
C GLU A 36 8.90 22.81 -20.00
N ALA A 37 10.16 22.82 -19.52
CA ALA A 37 11.30 22.35 -20.31
C ALA A 37 11.20 20.84 -20.63
N HIS A 38 10.74 20.04 -19.69
CA HIS A 38 10.54 18.60 -19.87
C HIS A 38 9.35 18.30 -20.80
N ARG A 39 8.20 18.96 -20.62
CA ARG A 39 7.04 18.88 -21.54
C ARG A 39 7.45 19.21 -22.98
N ALA A 40 8.23 20.27 -23.19
CA ALA A 40 8.72 20.66 -24.50
C ALA A 40 9.72 19.65 -25.11
N ALA A 41 10.49 18.94 -24.29
CA ALA A 41 11.39 17.87 -24.74
C ALA A 41 10.63 16.59 -25.10
N TYR A 42 9.70 16.15 -24.24
CA TYR A 42 8.86 14.97 -24.48
C TYR A 42 8.00 15.13 -25.74
N ALA A 43 7.31 16.26 -25.91
CA ALA A 43 6.49 16.52 -27.11
C ALA A 43 7.32 16.61 -28.42
N ALA A 44 8.64 16.82 -28.32
CA ALA A 44 9.56 16.74 -29.46
C ALA A 44 10.12 15.33 -29.71
N TRP A 45 9.99 14.41 -28.74
CA TRP A 45 10.42 13.02 -28.83
C TRP A 45 9.27 12.06 -29.17
N GLU A 46 8.13 12.15 -28.49
CA GLU A 46 6.97 11.25 -28.59
C GLU A 46 6.65 10.78 -30.03
N PRO A 47 6.40 11.65 -31.02
CA PRO A 47 6.05 11.21 -32.38
C PRO A 47 7.20 10.48 -33.11
N LEU A 48 8.44 10.67 -32.68
CA LEU A 48 9.61 9.94 -33.19
C LEU A 48 9.82 8.61 -32.47
N GLY A 49 9.53 8.55 -31.16
CA GLY A 49 9.48 7.31 -30.40
C GLY A 49 8.38 6.37 -30.89
N ALA A 50 7.18 6.90 -31.18
CA ALA A 50 6.10 6.16 -31.83
C ALA A 50 6.51 5.63 -33.21
N ALA A 51 7.10 6.47 -34.06
CA ALA A 51 7.58 6.06 -35.39
C ALA A 51 8.73 5.04 -35.36
N TRP A 52 9.48 4.96 -34.25
CA TRP A 52 10.50 3.93 -34.02
C TRP A 52 9.88 2.62 -33.50
N ASN A 53 8.92 2.68 -32.58
CA ASN A 53 8.17 1.52 -32.10
C ASN A 53 7.36 0.83 -33.22
N ASP A 54 6.81 1.59 -34.17
CA ASP A 54 6.10 1.07 -35.35
C ASP A 54 7.05 0.49 -36.42
N ALA A 55 8.36 0.74 -36.33
CA ALA A 55 9.32 0.30 -37.32
C ALA A 55 9.84 -1.13 -37.02
N LEU A 56 9.91 -1.98 -38.04
CA LEU A 56 10.39 -3.35 -37.87
C LEU A 56 11.91 -3.38 -37.62
N GLY A 57 12.32 -3.94 -36.49
CA GLY A 57 13.73 -4.05 -36.10
C GLY A 57 14.64 -4.59 -37.21
N GLY A 58 15.71 -3.84 -37.51
CA GLY A 58 16.71 -4.21 -38.51
C GLY A 58 16.43 -3.76 -39.96
N THR A 59 15.33 -3.04 -40.24
CA THR A 59 15.15 -2.39 -41.55
C THR A 59 15.82 -1.01 -41.63
N PRO A 60 16.05 -0.45 -42.84
CA PRO A 60 16.56 0.92 -42.99
C PRO A 60 15.65 1.99 -42.36
N GLU A 61 14.34 1.74 -42.31
CA GLU A 61 13.35 2.63 -41.70
C GLU A 61 13.49 2.65 -40.17
N TYR A 62 13.70 1.50 -39.52
CA TYR A 62 14.00 1.42 -38.09
C TYR A 62 15.29 2.19 -37.75
N ALA A 63 16.37 1.97 -38.51
CA ALA A 63 17.63 2.68 -38.31
C ALA A 63 17.52 4.20 -38.54
N ALA A 64 16.64 4.64 -39.46
CA ALA A 64 16.36 6.05 -39.68
C ALA A 64 15.51 6.66 -38.54
N ALA A 65 14.52 5.94 -38.01
CA ALA A 65 13.72 6.37 -36.87
C ALA A 65 14.55 6.44 -35.58
N GLU A 66 15.38 5.42 -35.32
CA GLU A 66 16.34 5.37 -34.21
C GLU A 66 17.29 6.58 -34.23
N ALA A 67 17.92 6.85 -35.37
CA ALA A 67 18.79 8.02 -35.55
C ALA A 67 18.05 9.36 -35.44
N ALA A 68 16.76 9.42 -35.77
CA ALA A 68 15.93 10.62 -35.63
C ALA A 68 15.54 10.90 -34.17
N GLN A 69 15.18 9.86 -33.40
CA GLN A 69 14.76 10.02 -32.00
C GLN A 69 15.92 10.21 -31.00
N ALA A 70 17.14 9.74 -31.31
CA ALA A 70 18.24 9.64 -30.34
C ALA A 70 18.74 10.98 -29.75
N GLU A 71 18.43 12.11 -30.39
CA GLU A 71 18.74 13.46 -29.87
C GLU A 71 17.56 14.05 -29.06
N PRO A 72 16.31 14.06 -29.55
CA PRO A 72 15.13 14.37 -28.74
C PRO A 72 15.01 13.54 -27.46
N TYR A 73 15.17 12.21 -27.54
CA TYR A 73 15.07 11.32 -26.38
C TYR A 73 16.09 11.67 -25.30
N ARG A 74 17.35 11.96 -25.68
CA ARG A 74 18.37 12.36 -24.70
C ARG A 74 17.99 13.65 -23.98
N ARG A 75 17.40 14.62 -24.69
CA ARG A 75 16.94 15.89 -24.09
C ARG A 75 15.73 15.70 -23.16
N GLU A 76 14.84 14.76 -23.47
CA GLU A 76 13.76 14.35 -22.57
C GLU A 76 14.35 13.75 -21.28
N ARG A 77 15.23 12.73 -21.38
CA ARG A 77 15.86 12.11 -20.20
C ARG A 77 16.72 13.10 -19.40
N GLU A 78 17.44 14.01 -20.05
CA GLU A 78 18.20 15.09 -19.41
C GLU A 78 17.27 16.08 -18.67
N ALA A 79 16.15 16.49 -19.29
CA ALA A 79 15.18 17.39 -18.66
C ALA A 79 14.40 16.72 -17.52
N PHE A 80 14.02 15.44 -17.66
CA PHE A 80 13.37 14.66 -16.61
C PHE A 80 14.30 14.42 -15.42
N GLY A 81 15.57 14.07 -15.69
CA GLY A 81 16.60 13.96 -14.67
C GLY A 81 16.87 15.28 -13.94
N ALA A 82 16.90 16.41 -14.66
CA ALA A 82 17.04 17.73 -14.07
C ALA A 82 15.81 18.14 -13.22
N LEU A 83 14.60 17.76 -13.65
CA LEU A 83 13.35 17.95 -12.91
C LEU A 83 13.35 17.16 -11.60
N LEU A 84 13.64 15.85 -11.64
CA LEU A 84 13.70 14.99 -10.45
C LEU A 84 14.83 15.38 -9.49
N ALA A 85 15.95 15.92 -10.00
CA ALA A 85 17.06 16.42 -9.18
C ALA A 85 16.78 17.79 -8.54
N THR A 86 15.79 18.55 -9.03
CA THR A 86 15.51 19.92 -8.56
C THR A 86 14.42 19.94 -7.50
N ARG A 87 14.77 20.44 -6.32
CA ARG A 87 13.84 20.55 -5.18
C ARG A 87 12.88 21.72 -5.37
N PRO A 88 11.57 21.55 -5.15
CA PRO A 88 10.64 22.67 -5.09
C PRO A 88 10.97 23.55 -3.88
N THR A 89 10.99 24.86 -4.09
CA THR A 89 11.28 25.86 -3.04
C THR A 89 10.02 26.50 -2.47
N THR A 90 8.85 26.16 -3.03
CA THR A 90 7.53 26.70 -2.69
C THR A 90 6.47 25.59 -2.72
N ALA A 91 5.37 25.79 -2.00
CA ALA A 91 4.20 24.89 -2.06
C ALA A 91 3.59 24.81 -3.48
N GLY A 92 3.72 25.86 -4.29
CA GLY A 92 3.25 25.87 -5.69
C GLY A 92 4.11 24.99 -6.60
N GLY A 93 5.44 25.06 -6.48
CA GLY A 93 6.35 24.17 -7.19
C GLY A 93 6.19 22.71 -6.77
N LEU A 94 6.00 22.45 -5.46
CA LEU A 94 5.71 21.12 -4.95
C LEU A 94 4.40 20.58 -5.52
N TRP A 95 3.31 21.35 -5.48
CA TRP A 95 2.02 20.90 -5.99
C TRP A 95 2.04 20.63 -7.51
N ALA A 96 2.72 21.50 -8.27
CA ALA A 96 2.93 21.25 -9.70
C ALA A 96 3.70 19.93 -9.94
N LEU A 97 4.70 19.63 -9.11
CA LEU A 97 5.46 18.38 -9.18
C LEU A 97 4.62 17.16 -8.78
N THR A 98 3.77 17.27 -7.73
CA THR A 98 2.88 16.16 -7.29
C THR A 98 1.85 15.79 -8.34
N THR A 99 1.37 16.77 -9.12
CA THR A 99 0.38 16.55 -10.17
C THR A 99 1.05 16.04 -11.45
N TYR A 100 2.17 16.66 -11.86
CA TYR A 100 2.75 16.43 -13.17
C TYR A 100 3.44 15.06 -13.33
N ILE A 101 4.17 14.56 -12.32
CA ILE A 101 4.92 13.31 -12.54
C ILE A 101 4.00 12.08 -12.65
N PRO A 102 2.94 11.89 -11.83
CA PRO A 102 2.01 10.78 -12.02
C PRO A 102 1.22 10.86 -13.34
N GLU A 103 0.83 12.07 -13.76
CA GLU A 103 0.26 12.35 -15.10
C GLU A 103 1.22 11.85 -16.20
N PHE A 104 2.47 12.31 -16.16
CA PHE A 104 3.50 11.95 -17.13
C PHE A 104 3.84 10.45 -17.16
N LEU A 105 4.03 9.80 -16.01
CA LEU A 105 4.37 8.38 -15.94
C LEU A 105 3.24 7.51 -16.52
N HIS A 106 1.99 7.93 -16.36
CA HIS A 106 0.83 7.28 -16.98
C HIS A 106 0.80 7.46 -18.50
N GLU A 107 0.99 8.70 -19.00
CA GLU A 107 1.02 9.00 -20.44
C GLU A 107 2.17 8.29 -21.17
N ALA A 108 3.37 8.24 -20.58
CA ALA A 108 4.54 7.59 -21.14
C ALA A 108 4.58 6.06 -20.94
N GLY A 109 3.57 5.47 -20.28
CA GLY A 109 3.44 4.02 -20.10
C GLY A 109 4.45 3.37 -19.15
N PHE A 110 5.16 4.15 -18.32
CA PHE A 110 6.16 3.63 -17.40
C PHE A 110 5.51 2.98 -16.17
N SER A 111 5.48 1.65 -16.15
CA SER A 111 5.00 0.83 -15.01
C SER A 111 6.10 0.38 -14.04
N ASP A 112 7.32 0.94 -14.16
CA ASP A 112 8.42 0.66 -13.24
C ASP A 112 8.26 1.41 -11.91
N ALA A 113 8.00 0.65 -10.84
CA ALA A 113 7.91 1.13 -9.47
C ALA A 113 9.17 1.88 -8.98
N SER A 114 10.33 1.69 -9.62
CA SER A 114 11.57 2.37 -9.22
C SER A 114 11.57 3.87 -9.57
N HIS A 115 10.94 4.27 -10.68
CA HIS A 115 10.72 5.68 -11.03
C HIS A 115 9.58 6.30 -10.19
N GLU A 116 8.52 5.53 -9.92
CA GLU A 116 7.41 5.94 -9.04
C GLU A 116 7.88 6.18 -7.59
N GLN A 117 8.75 5.32 -7.06
CA GLN A 117 9.33 5.49 -5.72
C GLN A 117 10.28 6.71 -5.64
N ALA A 118 11.15 6.91 -6.65
CA ALA A 118 12.00 8.10 -6.70
C ALA A 118 11.19 9.41 -6.76
N THR A 119 10.07 9.37 -7.50
CA THR A 119 9.07 10.45 -7.54
C THR A 119 8.46 10.68 -6.15
N LEU A 120 7.91 9.63 -5.52
CA LEU A 120 7.28 9.73 -4.20
C LEU A 120 8.23 10.24 -3.11
N ASP A 121 9.54 9.94 -3.19
CA ASP A 121 10.52 10.45 -2.24
C ASP A 121 10.94 11.90 -2.53
N ALA A 122 11.08 12.34 -3.78
CA ALA A 122 11.26 13.75 -4.10
C ALA A 122 10.06 14.61 -3.63
N LEU A 123 8.84 14.08 -3.80
CA LEU A 123 7.61 14.71 -3.34
C LEU A 123 7.48 14.70 -1.82
N ARG A 124 7.85 13.60 -1.14
CA ARG A 124 7.87 13.52 0.32
C ARG A 124 8.90 14.46 0.94
N GLU A 125 10.11 14.52 0.39
CA GLU A 125 11.19 15.40 0.85
C GLU A 125 10.81 16.88 0.68
N GLY A 126 10.18 17.25 -0.44
CA GLY A 126 9.60 18.58 -0.65
C GLY A 126 8.43 18.88 0.29
N ALA A 127 7.51 17.92 0.49
CA ALA A 127 6.39 18.04 1.41
C ALA A 127 6.80 18.10 2.89
N LEU A 128 7.99 17.62 3.25
CA LEU A 128 8.60 17.78 4.58
C LEU A 128 9.32 19.13 4.73
N GLN A 129 9.97 19.62 3.68
CA GLN A 129 10.57 20.97 3.67
C GLN A 129 9.52 22.10 3.61
N LEU A 130 8.26 21.77 3.27
CA LEU A 130 7.13 22.71 3.18
C LEU A 130 5.97 22.41 4.16
N GLY A 131 5.84 21.19 4.69
CA GLY A 131 5.04 20.78 5.86
C GLY A 131 3.56 20.41 5.64
N LEU A 132 3.22 19.41 4.80
CA LEU A 132 1.83 19.26 4.26
C LEU A 132 1.16 17.85 4.19
N ALA A 133 1.79 16.74 4.59
CA ALA A 133 1.43 15.40 4.05
C ALA A 133 0.24 14.64 4.71
N SER A 134 -1.04 15.00 4.44
CA SER A 134 -2.16 14.45 5.25
C SER A 134 -3.52 14.01 4.61
N VAL A 135 -3.99 14.47 3.45
CA VAL A 135 -5.46 14.66 3.17
C VAL A 135 -6.34 13.46 2.68
N VAL A 136 -5.85 12.23 2.53
CA VAL A 136 -6.26 11.43 1.34
C VAL A 136 -7.47 10.44 1.38
N SER A 137 -7.92 9.84 2.50
CA SER A 137 -8.63 8.53 2.43
C SER A 137 -9.91 8.37 3.27
N GLU A 138 -11.12 8.19 2.66
CA GLU A 138 -12.33 7.56 3.28
C GLU A 138 -13.62 7.44 2.39
N ALA A 139 -14.47 6.36 2.48
CA ALA A 139 -15.97 6.34 2.21
C ALA A 139 -16.79 4.96 2.17
N VAL A 140 -18.15 5.04 2.28
CA VAL A 140 -19.32 4.16 1.80
C VAL A 140 -19.82 2.90 2.61
N LYS A 141 -21.19 2.67 2.83
CA LYS A 141 -22.05 1.39 3.06
C LYS A 141 -23.23 1.49 4.14
N VAL A 142 -24.49 0.89 4.26
CA VAL A 142 -25.49 -0.11 3.64
C VAL A 142 -27.06 0.16 3.85
N ARG A 143 -28.04 -0.03 2.88
CA ARG A 143 -29.55 0.28 2.94
C ARG A 143 -30.56 -0.66 2.10
N PRO A 144 -31.95 -0.65 2.24
CA PRO A 144 -32.91 -1.64 1.63
C PRO A 144 -34.28 -1.24 0.91
N GLU A 145 -34.78 -2.17 0.07
CA GLU A 145 -36.13 -2.47 -0.54
C GLU A 145 -37.08 -1.46 -1.27
N GLY A 146 -38.00 -0.72 -0.61
CA GLY A 146 -38.94 0.20 -1.32
C GLY A 146 -38.23 1.33 -2.09
N SER A 147 -36.98 1.47 -1.71
CA SER A 147 -35.85 2.04 -2.40
C SER A 147 -35.64 1.70 -3.87
N THR A 148 -35.82 0.44 -4.29
CA THR A 148 -35.11 -0.10 -5.46
C THR A 148 -35.52 0.58 -6.76
N ALA A 149 -36.76 1.06 -6.87
CA ALA A 149 -37.19 1.89 -8.01
C ALA A 149 -36.58 3.31 -7.99
N VAL A 150 -36.46 3.90 -6.79
CA VAL A 150 -35.83 5.22 -6.60
C VAL A 150 -34.33 5.13 -6.89
N ASP A 151 -33.66 4.08 -6.43
CA ASP A 151 -32.22 3.88 -6.68
C ASP A 151 -31.91 3.31 -8.04
N THR A 152 -32.79 2.53 -8.67
CA THR A 152 -32.64 2.20 -10.09
C THR A 152 -32.68 3.49 -10.91
N SER A 153 -33.55 4.43 -10.55
CA SER A 153 -33.55 5.77 -11.16
C SER A 153 -32.25 6.52 -10.86
N LEU A 154 -31.78 6.48 -9.61
CA LEU A 154 -30.53 7.11 -9.15
C LEU A 154 -29.28 6.55 -9.87
N ILE A 155 -29.14 5.22 -9.93
CA ILE A 155 -28.09 4.48 -10.64
C ILE A 155 -28.15 4.79 -12.14
N GLN A 156 -29.34 4.87 -12.72
CA GLN A 156 -29.52 5.24 -14.11
C GLN A 156 -29.08 6.68 -14.36
N TRP A 157 -29.43 7.63 -13.50
CA TRP A 157 -28.98 9.02 -13.57
C TRP A 157 -27.48 9.17 -13.37
N VAL A 158 -26.86 8.39 -12.48
CA VAL A 158 -25.41 8.37 -12.29
C VAL A 158 -24.69 7.88 -13.56
N ARG A 159 -25.21 6.82 -14.20
CA ARG A 159 -24.72 6.34 -15.50
C ARG A 159 -24.94 7.36 -16.62
N GLU A 160 -26.08 8.06 -16.61
CA GLU A 160 -26.40 9.12 -17.57
C GLU A 160 -25.45 10.32 -17.41
N LEU A 161 -25.10 10.69 -16.19
CA LEU A 161 -24.16 11.77 -15.88
C LEU A 161 -22.72 11.43 -16.30
N ALA A 162 -22.26 10.20 -16.02
CA ALA A 162 -20.97 9.70 -16.52
C ALA A 162 -20.92 9.60 -18.07
N ALA A 163 -22.03 9.21 -18.71
CA ALA A 163 -22.13 9.23 -20.17
C ALA A 163 -22.09 10.66 -20.75
N ILE A 164 -22.70 11.63 -20.06
CA ILE A 164 -22.62 13.05 -20.41
C ILE A 164 -21.19 13.59 -20.29
N GLU A 165 -20.44 13.26 -19.22
CA GLU A 165 -19.02 13.66 -19.12
C GLU A 165 -18.15 13.01 -20.21
N ALA A 166 -18.43 11.76 -20.59
CA ALA A 166 -17.77 11.11 -21.73
C ALA A 166 -18.11 11.80 -23.06
N GLU A 167 -19.35 12.20 -23.30
CA GLU A 167 -19.77 12.95 -24.49
C GLU A 167 -19.18 14.38 -24.51
N GLN A 168 -19.18 15.09 -23.38
CA GLN A 168 -18.52 16.38 -23.23
C GLN A 168 -17.01 16.27 -23.51
N THR A 169 -16.35 15.24 -22.96
CA THR A 169 -14.93 14.95 -23.21
C THR A 169 -14.66 14.62 -24.67
N ALA A 170 -15.54 13.88 -25.34
CA ALA A 170 -15.44 13.61 -26.78
C ALA A 170 -15.62 14.87 -27.63
N ILE A 171 -16.51 15.79 -27.25
CA ILE A 171 -16.69 17.09 -27.92
C ILE A 171 -15.46 17.98 -27.74
N LEU A 172 -14.87 18.03 -26.54
CA LEU A 172 -13.63 18.78 -26.29
C LEU A 172 -12.46 18.18 -27.10
N LYS A 173 -12.31 16.84 -27.09
CA LYS A 173 -11.28 16.13 -27.87
C LYS A 173 -11.50 16.21 -29.40
N SER A 174 -12.67 16.60 -29.89
CA SER A 174 -12.91 16.78 -31.33
C SER A 174 -12.36 18.10 -31.88
N GLY A 175 -11.96 19.05 -31.02
CA GLY A 175 -11.34 20.32 -31.41
C GLY A 175 -12.21 21.20 -32.32
N THR A 176 -13.52 20.95 -32.39
CA THR A 176 -14.42 21.59 -33.37
C THR A 176 -14.84 23.02 -32.97
N TYR A 177 -14.57 23.42 -31.73
CA TYR A 177 -14.97 24.69 -31.13
C TYR A 177 -13.78 25.33 -30.40
N ALA A 178 -13.76 26.67 -30.28
CA ALA A 178 -12.64 27.39 -29.66
C ALA A 178 -12.76 27.44 -28.13
N ASP A 179 -13.97 27.66 -27.62
CA ASP A 179 -14.36 27.41 -26.23
C ASP A 179 -15.29 26.18 -26.14
N ALA A 180 -15.30 25.51 -24.98
CA ALA A 180 -16.36 24.56 -24.60
C ALA A 180 -17.75 25.20 -24.73
N TYR A 181 -17.88 26.47 -24.29
CA TYR A 181 -19.12 27.24 -24.35
C TYR A 181 -19.50 27.71 -25.78
N ASP A 182 -18.60 27.62 -26.76
CA ASP A 182 -18.94 27.86 -28.18
C ASP A 182 -19.68 26.66 -28.80
N SER A 183 -19.58 25.47 -28.19
CA SER A 183 -20.26 24.26 -28.66
C SER A 183 -21.71 24.22 -28.19
N PRO A 184 -22.72 24.29 -29.08
CA PRO A 184 -24.13 24.23 -28.69
C PRO A 184 -24.48 22.89 -28.02
N ASP A 185 -23.80 21.82 -28.41
CA ASP A 185 -23.99 20.49 -27.83
C ASP A 185 -23.29 20.36 -26.46
N TRP A 186 -22.09 20.90 -26.27
CA TRP A 186 -21.47 20.94 -24.95
C TRP A 186 -22.30 21.77 -23.96
N VAL A 187 -22.82 22.93 -24.35
CA VAL A 187 -23.71 23.77 -23.51
C VAL A 187 -25.05 23.08 -23.23
N ARG A 188 -25.61 22.36 -24.21
CA ARG A 188 -26.80 21.51 -24.03
C ARG A 188 -26.54 20.39 -23.02
N LEU A 189 -25.37 19.75 -23.09
CA LEU A 189 -24.94 18.71 -22.16
C LEU A 189 -24.65 19.27 -20.77
N GLU A 190 -24.05 20.46 -20.64
CA GLU A 190 -23.75 21.13 -19.37
C GLU A 190 -25.03 21.36 -18.55
N GLY A 191 -26.05 21.98 -19.15
CA GLY A 191 -27.35 22.18 -18.51
C GLY A 191 -28.10 20.87 -18.23
N HIS A 192 -27.83 19.80 -18.99
CA HIS A 192 -28.38 18.48 -18.70
C HIS A 192 -27.65 17.81 -17.52
N ARG A 193 -26.32 17.93 -17.45
CA ARG A 193 -25.47 17.46 -16.35
C ARG A 193 -25.88 18.12 -15.04
N GLU A 194 -26.03 19.45 -15.01
CA GLU A 194 -26.55 20.18 -13.85
C GLU A 194 -27.95 19.66 -13.44
N THR A 195 -28.87 19.50 -14.40
CA THR A 195 -30.23 19.01 -14.14
C THR A 195 -30.25 17.61 -13.54
N ILE A 196 -29.37 16.71 -13.98
CA ILE A 196 -29.27 15.35 -13.44
C ILE A 196 -28.53 15.33 -12.10
N LEU A 197 -27.48 16.13 -11.93
CA LEU A 197 -26.75 16.27 -10.67
C LEU A 197 -27.67 16.77 -9.55
N GLU A 198 -28.49 17.79 -9.83
CA GLU A 198 -29.54 18.26 -8.93
C GLU A 198 -30.56 17.16 -8.59
N ARG A 199 -30.95 16.30 -9.55
CA ARG A 199 -31.84 15.16 -9.29
C ARG A 199 -31.19 14.10 -8.40
N VAL A 200 -29.93 13.75 -8.62
CA VAL A 200 -29.22 12.78 -7.78
C VAL A 200 -29.01 13.34 -6.36
N ILE A 201 -28.63 14.61 -6.23
CA ILE A 201 -28.49 15.30 -4.94
C ILE A 201 -29.84 15.39 -4.21
N ALA A 202 -30.93 15.70 -4.89
CA ALA A 202 -32.25 15.82 -4.27
C ALA A 202 -32.94 14.46 -3.99
N THR A 203 -32.59 13.42 -4.73
CA THR A 203 -33.23 12.10 -4.59
C THR A 203 -32.54 11.27 -3.52
N ARG A 204 -33.32 10.80 -2.54
CA ARG A 204 -32.80 10.05 -1.41
C ARG A 204 -32.29 8.67 -1.85
N ALA A 205 -31.03 8.34 -1.59
CA ALA A 205 -30.53 6.98 -1.83
C ALA A 205 -31.15 6.05 -0.79
N HIS A 206 -31.88 5.03 -1.25
CA HIS A 206 -32.72 4.20 -0.39
C HIS A 206 -32.22 2.73 -0.23
N THR A 207 -31.34 2.25 -1.11
CA THR A 207 -30.55 1.00 -1.08
C THR A 207 -29.09 1.32 -0.79
N MET A 208 -28.24 0.29 -0.66
CA MET A 208 -26.81 0.55 -0.76
C MET A 208 -26.34 0.81 -2.18
N ASP A 209 -26.92 0.17 -3.18
CA ASP A 209 -26.48 0.36 -4.56
C ASP A 209 -26.76 1.78 -5.05
N GLY A 210 -27.82 2.44 -4.54
CA GLY A 210 -28.02 3.87 -4.68
C GLY A 210 -26.94 4.75 -4.03
N LEU A 211 -26.53 4.47 -2.79
CA LEU A 211 -25.49 5.28 -2.13
C LEU A 211 -24.10 5.01 -2.72
N LYS A 212 -23.80 3.78 -3.17
CA LYS A 212 -22.62 3.47 -3.98
C LYS A 212 -22.62 4.33 -5.25
N ALA A 213 -23.75 4.42 -5.94
CA ALA A 213 -23.88 5.22 -7.15
C ALA A 213 -23.69 6.73 -6.89
N LYS A 214 -24.18 7.26 -5.75
CA LYS A 214 -23.83 8.62 -5.30
C LYS A 214 -22.34 8.78 -5.03
N ALA A 215 -21.72 7.82 -4.34
CA ALA A 215 -20.30 7.89 -4.03
C ALA A 215 -19.44 7.94 -5.29
N SER A 216 -19.76 7.14 -6.32
CA SER A 216 -19.06 7.15 -7.61
C SER A 216 -19.25 8.43 -8.44
N LEU A 217 -20.08 9.39 -8.01
CA LEU A 217 -20.08 10.74 -8.60
C LEU A 217 -18.92 11.61 -8.08
N LEU A 218 -18.28 11.26 -6.95
CA LEU A 218 -17.11 11.99 -6.44
C LEU A 218 -15.86 11.76 -7.31
N ASP A 219 -15.85 10.68 -8.09
CA ASP A 219 -14.81 10.36 -9.07
C ASP A 219 -14.97 11.14 -10.40
N LEU A 220 -16.09 11.85 -10.59
CA LEU A 220 -16.38 12.65 -11.79
C LEU A 220 -15.86 14.09 -11.64
N GLU A 221 -15.20 14.60 -12.68
CA GLU A 221 -14.46 15.86 -12.59
C GLU A 221 -15.38 17.08 -12.39
N SER A 222 -16.61 17.06 -12.92
CA SER A 222 -17.58 18.14 -12.68
C SER A 222 -18.14 18.21 -11.26
N VAL A 223 -17.94 17.17 -10.46
CA VAL A 223 -18.27 17.17 -9.02
C VAL A 223 -17.02 17.54 -8.24
N LYS A 224 -15.92 16.83 -8.48
CA LYS A 224 -14.63 16.95 -7.82
C LYS A 224 -14.01 18.34 -7.90
N HIS A 225 -14.10 19.02 -9.05
CA HIS A 225 -13.57 20.39 -9.21
C HIS A 225 -14.52 21.50 -8.73
N PHE A 226 -15.77 21.19 -8.37
CA PHE A 226 -16.76 22.18 -7.98
C PHE A 226 -17.23 21.97 -6.53
N GLN A 227 -16.72 22.81 -5.62
CA GLN A 227 -16.98 22.75 -4.17
C GLN A 227 -18.48 22.60 -3.84
N LYS A 228 -19.34 23.47 -4.37
CA LYS A 228 -20.77 23.52 -4.05
C LYS A 228 -21.54 22.24 -4.46
N PRO A 229 -21.33 21.66 -5.65
CA PRO A 229 -21.76 20.30 -5.97
C PRO A 229 -21.27 19.23 -4.99
N THR A 230 -19.96 19.20 -4.69
CA THR A 230 -19.37 18.21 -3.75
C THR A 230 -19.99 18.28 -2.35
N GLU A 231 -20.05 19.47 -1.75
CA GLU A 231 -20.66 19.71 -0.43
C GLU A 231 -22.10 19.17 -0.37
N ARG A 232 -22.91 19.47 -1.39
CA ARG A 232 -24.33 19.09 -1.43
C ARG A 232 -24.54 17.61 -1.73
N LEU A 233 -23.63 16.97 -2.46
CA LEU A 233 -23.63 15.52 -2.63
C LEU A 233 -23.28 14.81 -1.31
N ALA A 234 -22.30 15.31 -0.56
CA ALA A 234 -21.92 14.78 0.75
C ALA A 234 -23.06 14.92 1.78
N ASP A 235 -23.67 16.11 1.91
CA ASP A 235 -24.86 16.35 2.75
C ASP A 235 -26.01 15.38 2.44
N SER A 236 -26.21 15.12 1.14
CA SER A 236 -27.23 14.20 0.63
C SER A 236 -26.91 12.75 1.02
N MET A 237 -25.66 12.30 0.84
CA MET A 237 -25.19 10.97 1.25
C MET A 237 -25.28 10.77 2.78
N ALA A 238 -24.92 11.77 3.58
CA ALA A 238 -25.09 11.72 5.04
C ALA A 238 -26.57 11.61 5.45
N THR A 239 -27.44 12.39 4.79
CA THR A 239 -28.90 12.32 4.97
C THR A 239 -29.49 10.97 4.56
N ASP A 240 -28.86 10.28 3.62
CA ASP A 240 -29.20 8.91 3.24
C ASP A 240 -28.76 7.91 4.33
N ILE A 241 -27.53 7.98 4.82
CA ILE A 241 -27.05 7.13 5.92
C ILE A 241 -27.90 7.32 7.18
N ALA A 242 -28.31 8.53 7.52
CA ALA A 242 -29.03 8.84 8.77
C ALA A 242 -30.37 8.12 8.99
N ALA A 243 -31.04 7.64 7.93
CA ALA A 243 -32.35 6.96 8.06
C ALA A 243 -32.43 5.66 7.26
N MET A 244 -31.35 4.86 7.26
CA MET A 244 -31.29 3.53 6.65
C MET A 244 -32.27 2.58 7.40
N PRO A 245 -33.45 2.20 6.86
CA PRO A 245 -34.47 1.45 7.61
C PRO A 245 -34.15 -0.06 7.61
N VAL A 246 -32.95 -0.42 8.02
CA VAL A 246 -32.50 -1.81 8.12
C VAL A 246 -32.88 -2.33 9.49
N GLY A 247 -33.40 -3.55 9.56
CA GLY A 247 -33.29 -4.38 10.75
C GLY A 247 -31.84 -4.83 10.95
N ALA A 248 -30.92 -3.86 11.05
CA ALA A 248 -29.50 -4.12 11.23
C ALA A 248 -29.34 -4.95 12.52
N PRO A 249 -28.38 -5.90 12.57
CA PRO A 249 -27.96 -6.44 13.85
C PRO A 249 -27.59 -5.23 14.71
N LYS A 250 -28.20 -5.10 15.91
CA LYS A 250 -27.89 -3.94 16.73
C LYS A 250 -26.41 -3.98 17.09
N THR A 251 -25.72 -2.87 16.86
CA THR A 251 -24.42 -2.61 17.47
C THR A 251 -24.49 -2.96 18.95
N SER A 252 -23.50 -3.68 19.46
CA SER A 252 -23.43 -4.01 20.88
C SER A 252 -23.51 -2.73 21.71
N GLU A 253 -24.25 -2.78 22.81
CA GLU A 253 -24.47 -1.60 23.67
C GLU A 253 -23.13 -1.06 24.21
N ALA A 254 -22.12 -1.93 24.36
CA ALA A 254 -20.75 -1.58 24.68
C ALA A 254 -20.07 -0.75 23.57
N LEU A 255 -20.08 -1.21 22.31
CA LEU A 255 -19.47 -0.47 21.20
C LEU A 255 -20.22 0.85 20.93
N ALA A 256 -21.55 0.84 20.98
CA ALA A 256 -22.35 2.06 20.84
C ALA A 256 -22.06 3.08 21.95
N ALA A 257 -21.84 2.63 23.19
CA ALA A 257 -21.43 3.50 24.29
C ALA A 257 -20.00 4.07 24.09
N LEU A 258 -19.08 3.30 23.52
CA LEU A 258 -17.70 3.74 23.27
C LEU A 258 -17.58 4.71 22.09
N ILE A 259 -18.31 4.48 21.00
CA ILE A 259 -18.45 5.44 19.90
C ILE A 259 -18.97 6.78 20.46
N LYS A 260 -20.08 6.76 21.22
CA LYS A 260 -20.66 7.95 21.83
C LYS A 260 -19.75 8.63 22.88
N ALA A 261 -19.00 7.85 23.66
CA ALA A 261 -18.01 8.40 24.59
C ALA A 261 -16.87 9.11 23.85
N HIS A 262 -16.42 8.55 22.72
CA HIS A 262 -15.46 9.20 21.85
C HIS A 262 -16.03 10.49 21.23
N GLU A 263 -17.20 10.45 20.60
CA GLU A 263 -17.88 11.61 20.03
C GLU A 263 -17.99 12.78 21.03
N LEU A 264 -18.43 12.49 22.25
CA LEU A 264 -18.57 13.49 23.31
C LEU A 264 -17.21 14.09 23.70
N ALA A 265 -16.19 13.24 23.90
CA ALA A 265 -14.85 13.70 24.23
C ALA A 265 -14.19 14.49 23.07
N TYR A 266 -14.48 14.12 21.82
CA TYR A 266 -14.07 14.83 20.62
C TYR A 266 -14.69 16.22 20.54
N GLY A 267 -16.02 16.33 20.67
CA GLY A 267 -16.73 17.61 20.71
C GLY A 267 -16.26 18.51 21.87
N HIS A 268 -16.01 17.92 23.05
CA HIS A 268 -15.48 18.65 24.20
C HIS A 268 -14.05 19.18 23.98
N ALA A 269 -13.18 18.39 23.35
CA ALA A 269 -11.83 18.80 22.99
C ALA A 269 -11.84 19.88 21.90
N LEU A 270 -12.60 19.68 20.82
CA LEU A 270 -12.75 20.63 19.72
C LEU A 270 -13.30 21.98 20.21
N PHE A 271 -14.32 21.98 21.06
CA PHE A 271 -14.84 23.18 21.70
C PHE A 271 -13.74 23.90 22.52
N ALA A 272 -13.01 23.16 23.35
CA ALA A 272 -11.99 23.74 24.21
C ALA A 272 -10.79 24.31 23.42
N ASP A 273 -10.39 23.65 22.34
CA ASP A 273 -9.37 24.15 21.42
C ASP A 273 -9.85 25.37 20.62
N THR A 274 -11.13 25.40 20.21
CA THR A 274 -11.73 26.54 19.47
C THR A 274 -11.88 27.79 20.33
N TYR A 275 -12.24 27.63 21.61
CA TYR A 275 -12.51 28.75 22.52
C TYR A 275 -11.37 29.07 23.50
N GLY A 276 -10.26 28.31 23.46
CA GLY A 276 -9.08 28.55 24.30
C GLY A 276 -9.31 28.22 25.79
N GLU A 277 -10.14 27.21 26.08
CA GLU A 277 -10.46 26.81 27.46
C GLU A 277 -9.22 26.27 28.19
N PRO A 278 -9.04 26.58 29.49
CA PRO A 278 -7.83 26.21 30.24
C PRO A 278 -7.68 24.70 30.48
N ASP A 279 -8.71 23.90 30.23
CA ASP A 279 -8.71 22.43 30.35
C ASP A 279 -8.55 21.71 28.99
N ALA A 280 -8.31 22.44 27.89
CA ALA A 280 -8.19 21.88 26.54
C ALA A 280 -7.20 20.69 26.45
N ALA A 281 -6.05 20.76 27.12
CA ALA A 281 -5.09 19.67 27.17
C ALA A 281 -5.66 18.38 27.81
N ALA A 282 -6.41 18.51 28.91
CA ALA A 282 -7.06 17.38 29.58
C ALA A 282 -8.20 16.80 28.73
N ARG A 283 -8.94 17.64 27.99
CA ARG A 283 -9.97 17.18 27.07
C ARG A 283 -9.40 16.49 25.83
N ARG A 284 -8.28 16.97 25.28
CA ARG A 284 -7.53 16.23 24.24
C ARG A 284 -7.07 14.87 24.74
N GLN A 285 -6.58 14.76 25.97
CA GLN A 285 -6.23 13.47 26.58
C GLN A 285 -7.46 12.55 26.68
N ALA A 286 -8.57 13.02 27.25
CA ALA A 286 -9.81 12.24 27.36
C ALA A 286 -10.35 11.77 26.00
N LYS A 287 -10.19 12.58 24.94
CA LYS A 287 -10.52 12.22 23.55
C LYS A 287 -9.65 11.06 23.04
N GLU A 288 -8.34 11.06 23.30
CA GLU A 288 -7.48 9.95 22.88
C GLU A 288 -7.69 8.69 23.72
N GLU A 289 -7.98 8.81 25.02
CA GLU A 289 -8.34 7.69 25.89
C GLU A 289 -9.64 7.02 25.43
N ALA A 290 -10.68 7.80 25.13
CA ALA A 290 -11.95 7.28 24.60
C ALA A 290 -11.78 6.63 23.22
N PHE A 291 -10.95 7.21 22.34
CA PHE A 291 -10.66 6.62 21.02
C PHE A 291 -9.79 5.37 21.11
N ARG A 292 -8.86 5.29 22.07
CA ARG A 292 -8.10 4.07 22.36
C ARG A 292 -9.02 2.96 22.86
N ALA A 293 -9.96 3.27 23.74
CA ALA A 293 -10.96 2.31 24.20
C ALA A 293 -11.86 1.80 23.06
N LEU A 294 -12.21 2.67 22.10
CA LEU A 294 -12.86 2.28 20.85
C LEU A 294 -11.96 1.34 20.02
N LEU A 295 -10.74 1.77 19.67
CA LEU A 295 -9.76 1.03 18.84
C LEU A 295 -9.41 -0.37 19.36
N HIS A 296 -9.46 -0.60 20.67
CA HIS A 296 -9.14 -1.90 21.27
C HIS A 296 -10.38 -2.62 21.79
N THR A 297 -11.56 -2.40 21.19
CA THR A 297 -12.80 -3.12 21.55
C THR A 297 -13.00 -4.40 20.74
N PRO A 298 -13.36 -5.54 21.37
CA PRO A 298 -13.76 -6.75 20.65
C PRO A 298 -15.02 -6.54 19.79
N LEU A 299 -15.01 -7.07 18.56
CA LEU A 299 -16.11 -6.92 17.60
C LEU A 299 -16.89 -8.24 17.51
N HIS A 300 -18.05 -8.28 18.15
CA HIS A 300 -18.82 -9.52 18.36
C HIS A 300 -19.79 -9.88 17.23
N SER A 301 -20.04 -8.96 16.30
CA SER A 301 -20.94 -9.15 15.16
C SER A 301 -20.48 -8.34 13.94
N ASP A 302 -21.02 -8.64 12.76
CA ASP A 302 -20.71 -7.86 11.55
C ASP A 302 -21.27 -6.42 11.60
N ALA A 303 -22.29 -6.17 12.43
CA ALA A 303 -22.73 -4.81 12.72
C ALA A 303 -21.78 -4.07 13.67
N ASP A 304 -21.17 -4.77 14.63
CA ASP A 304 -20.07 -4.18 15.39
C ASP A 304 -18.91 -3.84 14.45
N ARG A 305 -18.54 -4.74 13.52
CA ARG A 305 -17.53 -4.45 12.50
C ARG A 305 -17.90 -3.25 11.63
N ALA A 306 -19.15 -3.15 11.15
CA ALA A 306 -19.60 -2.04 10.30
C ALA A 306 -19.62 -0.69 11.04
N ALA A 307 -20.10 -0.65 12.29
CA ALA A 307 -20.16 0.58 13.08
C ALA A 307 -18.79 1.00 13.64
N TYR A 308 -17.97 0.03 14.07
CA TYR A 308 -16.58 0.24 14.45
C TYR A 308 -15.77 0.79 13.27
N ALA A 309 -15.96 0.20 12.08
CA ALA A 309 -15.39 0.71 10.84
C ALA A 309 -15.79 2.17 10.70
N LEU A 310 -17.08 2.48 10.49
CA LEU A 310 -17.59 3.85 10.28
C LEU A 310 -17.01 4.88 11.28
N ALA A 311 -17.05 4.61 12.58
CA ALA A 311 -16.63 5.56 13.62
C ALA A 311 -15.10 5.75 13.74
N VAL A 312 -14.30 4.73 13.40
CA VAL A 312 -12.83 4.88 13.35
C VAL A 312 -12.42 5.56 12.05
N ILE A 313 -13.07 5.19 10.94
CA ILE A 313 -12.96 5.71 9.58
C ILE A 313 -13.27 7.22 9.57
N GLU A 314 -14.50 7.65 9.85
CA GLU A 314 -14.91 9.08 9.84
C GLU A 314 -14.01 10.00 10.69
N ARG A 315 -13.42 9.48 11.78
CA ARG A 315 -12.46 10.20 12.62
C ARG A 315 -11.03 10.21 12.07
N GLN A 316 -10.61 9.25 11.24
CA GLN A 316 -9.37 9.37 10.47
C GLN A 316 -9.53 10.38 9.34
N SER A 317 -10.59 10.32 8.54
CA SER A 317 -10.91 11.34 7.51
C SER A 317 -10.88 12.77 8.06
N SER A 318 -11.47 12.98 9.23
CA SER A 318 -11.46 14.27 9.94
C SER A 318 -10.09 14.65 10.54
N ALA A 319 -9.19 13.69 10.74
CA ALA A 319 -7.84 13.86 11.28
C ALA A 319 -6.73 13.84 10.21
N LEU A 320 -7.06 13.52 8.95
CA LEU A 320 -6.23 13.61 7.74
C LEU A 320 -5.99 15.09 7.36
N VAL A 321 -5.67 15.94 8.34
CA VAL A 321 -5.03 17.25 8.16
C VAL A 321 -3.68 17.29 8.94
N VAL A 322 -3.30 16.19 9.63
CA VAL A 322 -2.04 16.10 10.38
C VAL A 322 -1.23 14.86 9.96
N ASP A 323 -0.03 15.11 9.42
CA ASP A 323 0.99 14.13 9.04
C ASP A 323 1.49 13.30 10.24
N ARG A 324 1.40 11.97 10.16
CA ARG A 324 2.02 11.00 11.08
C ARG A 324 2.35 9.67 10.38
N SER A 325 3.46 9.06 10.81
CA SER A 325 3.94 7.78 10.29
C SER A 325 3.05 6.59 10.69
N LEU A 326 2.66 5.79 9.68
CA LEU A 326 1.81 4.61 9.85
C LEU A 326 2.61 3.39 10.35
N GLY A 327 3.08 3.44 11.61
CA GLY A 327 3.67 2.28 12.28
C GLY A 327 2.68 1.13 12.49
N ARG A 328 3.18 -0.05 12.89
CA ARG A 328 2.36 -1.26 13.14
C ARG A 328 1.13 -1.00 14.03
N ASP A 329 1.27 -0.09 14.98
CA ASP A 329 0.27 0.20 16.01
C ASP A 329 -0.42 1.56 15.81
N HIS A 330 -0.31 2.11 14.59
CA HIS A 330 -1.17 3.20 14.14
C HIS A 330 -2.65 2.73 14.10
N PRO A 331 -3.64 3.60 14.42
CA PRO A 331 -5.06 3.28 14.41
C PRO A 331 -5.56 2.44 13.22
N MET A 332 -5.14 2.75 11.99
CA MET A 332 -5.58 2.03 10.78
C MET A 332 -5.08 0.57 10.72
N PRO A 333 -3.77 0.26 10.83
CA PRO A 333 -3.28 -1.11 11.05
C PRO A 333 -3.85 -1.87 12.26
N VAL A 334 -4.30 -1.17 13.32
CA VAL A 334 -5.03 -1.80 14.44
C VAL A 334 -6.46 -2.16 14.01
N ALA A 335 -7.18 -1.21 13.40
CA ALA A 335 -8.54 -1.41 12.91
C ALA A 335 -8.63 -2.51 11.84
N TYR A 336 -7.69 -2.58 10.90
CA TYR A 336 -7.62 -3.64 9.90
C TYR A 336 -7.49 -5.03 10.54
N ARG A 337 -6.66 -5.20 11.58
CA ARG A 337 -6.50 -6.46 12.31
C ARG A 337 -7.81 -6.89 12.98
N ASN A 338 -8.44 -5.99 13.72
CA ASN A 338 -9.72 -6.23 14.39
C ASN A 338 -10.83 -6.61 13.38
N LEU A 339 -10.89 -5.92 12.24
CA LEU A 339 -11.90 -6.14 11.19
C LEU A 339 -11.68 -7.45 10.40
N ARG A 340 -10.44 -7.79 10.05
CA ARG A 340 -10.11 -9.00 9.25
C ARG A 340 -10.17 -10.27 10.09
N LEU A 341 -9.42 -10.31 11.20
CA LEU A 341 -9.15 -11.55 11.92
C LEU A 341 -10.14 -11.79 13.07
N GLY A 342 -10.81 -10.75 13.57
CA GLY A 342 -11.50 -10.80 14.87
C GLY A 342 -10.52 -10.92 16.06
N GLU A 343 -9.22 -10.98 15.79
CA GLU A 343 -8.17 -10.96 16.80
C GLU A 343 -8.17 -9.62 17.52
N TYR A 344 -8.36 -9.68 18.82
CA TYR A 344 -8.16 -8.55 19.73
C TYR A 344 -6.70 -8.09 19.66
N ALA A 345 -6.43 -7.02 18.91
CA ALA A 345 -5.13 -6.38 18.88
C ALA A 345 -4.83 -5.78 20.26
N ARG A 346 -4.16 -6.55 21.13
CA ARG A 346 -3.71 -6.09 22.46
C ARG A 346 -2.96 -4.76 22.33
N GLU A 347 -3.26 -3.83 23.22
CA GLU A 347 -2.52 -2.57 23.37
C GLU A 347 -1.00 -2.86 23.43
N PRO A 348 -0.16 -2.16 22.63
CA PRO A 348 1.30 -2.32 22.64
C PRO A 348 1.87 -2.15 24.05
N VAL A 349 2.97 -2.83 24.37
CA VAL A 349 3.55 -2.76 25.72
C VAL A 349 3.98 -1.32 26.01
N GLU A 350 4.54 -0.66 24.99
CA GLU A 350 5.00 0.72 24.95
C GLU A 350 3.91 1.76 25.29
N MET A 351 2.61 1.40 25.22
CA MET A 351 1.51 2.29 25.63
C MET A 351 0.92 1.96 27.02
N ARG A 352 1.17 0.77 27.57
CA ARG A 352 0.64 0.35 28.90
C ARG A 352 1.29 1.07 30.07
N ASP A 353 2.52 1.56 29.87
CA ASP A 353 3.36 2.12 30.92
C ASP A 353 3.15 3.63 31.12
N ILE A 354 2.30 4.28 30.31
CA ILE A 354 1.90 5.68 30.46
C ILE A 354 0.99 5.81 31.70
N GLY A 355 1.61 5.83 32.88
CA GLY A 355 0.94 5.94 34.18
C GLY A 355 1.04 4.71 35.09
N ARG A 356 1.89 3.71 34.78
CA ARG A 356 2.12 2.53 35.64
C ARG A 356 3.57 2.40 36.11
N ALA A 357 3.76 1.63 37.18
CA ALA A 357 5.07 1.28 37.70
C ALA A 357 5.67 0.13 36.88
N ALA A 358 6.99 0.17 36.67
CA ALA A 358 7.68 -0.72 35.74
C ALA A 358 7.55 -2.22 36.08
N GLU A 359 7.26 -3.02 35.06
CA GLU A 359 7.36 -4.49 35.04
C GLU A 359 8.75 -4.93 34.49
N PRO A 360 9.11 -6.23 34.51
CA PRO A 360 10.51 -6.66 34.42
C PRO A 360 11.16 -6.55 33.02
N GLU A 361 12.48 -6.78 32.99
CA GLU A 361 13.37 -6.60 31.85
C GLU A 361 12.85 -7.23 30.55
N THR A 362 12.94 -6.46 29.46
CA THR A 362 12.52 -6.89 28.12
C THR A 362 13.38 -8.05 27.62
N PRO A 363 12.79 -9.08 26.97
CA PRO A 363 13.55 -10.18 26.39
C PRO A 363 14.52 -9.69 25.30
N GLU A 364 15.69 -10.32 25.24
CA GLU A 364 16.77 -9.96 24.32
C GLU A 364 16.35 -10.09 22.84
N ASP A 365 16.86 -9.19 22.00
CA ASP A 365 16.52 -9.13 20.58
C ASP A 365 17.15 -10.33 19.83
N PRO A 366 16.38 -11.20 19.15
CA PRO A 366 16.86 -12.48 18.65
C PRO A 366 17.97 -12.37 17.59
N HIS A 367 18.11 -11.21 16.92
CA HIS A 367 19.22 -10.97 16.00
C HIS A 367 20.56 -10.83 16.76
N VAL A 368 20.53 -10.23 17.95
CA VAL A 368 21.72 -10.02 18.81
C VAL A 368 22.24 -11.36 19.32
N ALA A 369 21.35 -12.27 19.73
CA ALA A 369 21.70 -13.61 20.18
C ALA A 369 22.43 -14.45 19.10
N LEU A 370 22.17 -14.21 17.81
CA LEU A 370 22.84 -14.90 16.70
C LEU A 370 24.12 -14.20 16.20
N LEU A 371 24.36 -12.94 16.57
CA LEU A 371 25.50 -12.16 16.09
C LEU A 371 26.88 -12.75 16.43
N PRO A 372 27.13 -13.36 17.61
CA PRO A 372 28.40 -14.03 17.90
C PRO A 372 28.68 -15.19 16.93
N ALA A 373 27.66 -15.98 16.60
CA ALA A 373 27.79 -17.10 15.67
C ALA A 373 28.02 -16.60 14.23
N LEU A 374 27.33 -15.53 13.79
CA LEU A 374 27.57 -14.92 12.47
C LEU A 374 29.03 -14.45 12.33
N ARG A 375 29.56 -13.77 13.35
CA ARG A 375 30.96 -13.32 13.40
C ARG A 375 31.94 -14.49 13.31
N GLN A 376 31.66 -15.61 13.99
CA GLN A 376 32.51 -16.80 13.93
C GLN A 376 32.45 -17.52 12.58
N ALA A 377 31.26 -17.62 11.97
CA ALA A 377 31.09 -18.21 10.64
C ALA A 377 31.78 -17.35 9.56
N PHE A 378 31.68 -16.03 9.65
CA PHE A 378 32.38 -15.11 8.75
C PHE A 378 33.91 -15.20 8.90
N ALA A 379 34.42 -15.29 10.13
CA ALA A 379 35.84 -15.49 10.37
C ALA A 379 36.37 -16.81 9.76
N TRP A 380 35.57 -17.89 9.77
CA TRP A 380 35.91 -19.12 9.03
C TRP A 380 35.86 -18.91 7.51
N ASN A 381 34.87 -18.20 6.97
CA ASN A 381 34.77 -17.88 5.53
C ASN A 381 36.02 -17.10 5.05
N CYS A 382 36.43 -16.05 5.77
CA CYS A 382 37.67 -15.32 5.46
C CYS A 382 38.93 -16.20 5.57
N ALA A 383 39.00 -17.10 6.56
CA ALA A 383 40.13 -18.01 6.72
C ALA A 383 40.17 -19.11 5.64
N ALA A 384 39.04 -19.46 5.03
CA ALA A 384 38.96 -20.43 3.95
C ALA A 384 39.39 -19.85 2.58
N MET A 385 39.24 -18.53 2.36
CA MET A 385 39.49 -17.90 1.05
C MET A 385 40.86 -18.21 0.39
N PRO A 386 42.01 -18.23 1.10
CA PRO A 386 43.28 -18.60 0.49
C PRO A 386 43.28 -20.03 -0.06
N ILE A 387 42.65 -20.95 0.68
CA ILE A 387 42.51 -22.36 0.28
C ILE A 387 41.52 -22.47 -0.89
N ARG A 388 40.40 -21.73 -0.88
CA ARG A 388 39.41 -21.69 -1.97
C ARG A 388 40.04 -21.25 -3.31
N ASN A 389 41.00 -20.32 -3.27
CA ASN A 389 41.65 -19.81 -4.48
C ASN A 389 42.70 -20.78 -5.07
N ASP A 390 43.36 -21.58 -4.23
CA ASP A 390 44.39 -22.56 -4.64
C ASP A 390 43.84 -23.99 -4.84
N ALA A 391 42.63 -24.29 -4.35
CA ALA A 391 42.03 -25.61 -4.42
C ALA A 391 41.67 -26.02 -5.85
N LEU A 392 41.87 -27.31 -6.17
CA LEU A 392 41.36 -27.89 -7.41
C LEU A 392 39.85 -28.09 -7.27
N SER A 393 39.06 -27.72 -8.28
CA SER A 393 37.61 -27.89 -8.21
C SER A 393 37.21 -29.37 -8.06
N GLY A 394 36.33 -29.66 -7.10
CA GLY A 394 35.98 -31.01 -6.70
C GLY A 394 37.05 -31.74 -5.87
N SER A 395 37.99 -31.02 -5.27
CA SER A 395 38.84 -31.52 -4.19
C SER A 395 38.11 -31.44 -2.84
N ARG A 396 38.60 -32.19 -1.84
CA ARG A 396 38.06 -32.13 -0.46
C ARG A 396 38.22 -30.73 0.13
N GLU A 397 39.27 -30.03 -0.26
CA GLU A 397 39.56 -28.65 0.12
C GLU A 397 38.54 -27.67 -0.50
N ASP A 398 38.15 -27.86 -1.76
CA ASP A 398 37.09 -27.09 -2.43
C ASP A 398 35.71 -27.37 -1.82
N GLU A 399 35.36 -28.65 -1.60
CA GLU A 399 34.12 -29.07 -0.92
C GLU A 399 34.02 -28.47 0.51
N ALA A 400 35.11 -28.50 1.27
CA ALA A 400 35.17 -27.92 2.61
C ALA A 400 35.07 -26.38 2.60
N CYS A 401 35.71 -25.70 1.63
CA CYS A 401 35.53 -24.26 1.41
C CYS A 401 34.06 -23.92 1.09
N GLY A 402 33.40 -24.74 0.26
CA GLY A 402 31.97 -24.64 -0.02
C GLY A 402 31.11 -24.78 1.24
N ALA A 403 31.36 -25.80 2.07
CA ALA A 403 30.64 -26.03 3.32
C ALA A 403 30.78 -24.87 4.33
N VAL A 404 31.97 -24.26 4.44
CA VAL A 404 32.19 -23.05 5.25
C VAL A 404 31.39 -21.85 4.73
N HIS A 405 31.43 -21.63 3.41
CA HIS A 405 30.72 -20.53 2.75
C HIS A 405 29.21 -20.66 2.91
N GLU A 406 28.66 -21.85 2.63
CA GLU A 406 27.26 -22.18 2.86
C GLU A 406 26.83 -21.98 4.31
N HIS A 407 27.64 -22.43 5.29
CA HIS A 407 27.30 -22.26 6.70
C HIS A 407 27.17 -20.78 7.09
N CYS A 408 28.07 -19.93 6.59
CA CYS A 408 28.03 -18.49 6.80
C CYS A 408 26.77 -17.86 6.19
N TRP A 409 26.48 -18.16 4.91
CA TRP A 409 25.28 -17.70 4.22
C TRP A 409 23.97 -18.20 4.86
N ARG A 410 23.91 -19.47 5.26
CA ARG A 410 22.73 -20.08 5.91
C ARG A 410 22.45 -19.43 7.27
N LEU A 411 23.49 -19.01 8.00
CA LEU A 411 23.35 -18.30 9.26
C LEU A 411 22.98 -16.82 9.08
N ALA A 412 23.52 -16.14 8.05
CA ALA A 412 23.06 -14.82 7.65
C ALA A 412 21.57 -14.83 7.26
N GLY A 413 21.16 -15.78 6.41
CA GLY A 413 19.76 -15.97 6.01
C GLY A 413 18.83 -16.25 7.20
N ARG A 414 19.28 -17.01 8.21
CA ARG A 414 18.53 -17.20 9.47
C ARG A 414 18.30 -15.91 10.25
N ILE A 415 19.23 -14.97 10.22
CA ILE A 415 19.08 -13.65 10.87
C ILE A 415 18.16 -12.75 10.05
N VAL A 416 18.28 -12.76 8.71
CA VAL A 416 17.40 -12.00 7.80
C VAL A 416 15.94 -12.50 7.87
N ALA A 417 15.71 -13.79 8.13
CA ALA A 417 14.39 -14.38 8.29
C ALA A 417 13.73 -14.15 9.68
N LEU A 418 14.36 -13.42 10.60
CA LEU A 418 13.76 -13.08 11.89
C LEU A 418 12.67 -12.00 11.75
N PRO A 419 11.67 -11.95 12.64
CA PRO A 419 10.74 -10.82 12.72
C PRO A 419 11.50 -9.53 13.03
N ALA A 420 11.17 -8.44 12.32
CA ALA A 420 11.92 -7.18 12.32
C ALA A 420 12.46 -6.73 13.71
N PRO A 421 13.73 -6.27 13.78
CA PRO A 421 14.42 -5.99 15.04
C PRO A 421 13.73 -4.88 15.82
N LYS A 422 13.74 -5.02 17.15
CA LYS A 422 13.11 -4.09 18.09
C LYS A 422 14.11 -3.13 18.72
N THR A 423 15.40 -3.42 18.59
CA THR A 423 16.50 -2.66 19.18
C THR A 423 17.48 -2.17 18.10
N PRO A 424 18.21 -1.06 18.34
CA PRO A 424 19.29 -0.65 17.45
C PRO A 424 20.39 -1.72 17.30
N ALA A 425 20.64 -2.51 18.37
CA ALA A 425 21.57 -3.63 18.33
C ALA A 425 21.09 -4.75 17.39
N GLY A 426 19.79 -5.08 17.41
CA GLY A 426 19.18 -6.03 16.48
C GLY A 426 19.21 -5.54 15.03
N LEU A 427 18.98 -4.23 14.81
CA LEU A 427 19.10 -3.62 13.49
C LEU A 427 20.54 -3.67 12.97
N GLY A 428 21.54 -3.49 13.84
CA GLY A 428 22.95 -3.65 13.48
C GLY A 428 23.31 -5.11 13.16
N ALA A 429 22.80 -6.07 13.93
CA ALA A 429 22.97 -7.49 13.65
C ALA A 429 22.33 -7.91 12.32
N LEU A 430 21.14 -7.37 12.00
CA LEU A 430 20.49 -7.56 10.69
C LEU A 430 21.32 -6.94 9.55
N ALA A 431 21.88 -5.74 9.74
CA ALA A 431 22.73 -5.10 8.74
C ALA A 431 23.99 -5.94 8.42
N LEU A 432 24.64 -6.51 9.43
CA LEU A 432 25.79 -7.40 9.25
C LEU A 432 25.41 -8.76 8.61
N ALA A 433 24.18 -9.25 8.82
CA ALA A 433 23.69 -10.43 8.12
C ALA A 433 23.40 -10.11 6.64
N LEU A 434 22.80 -8.96 6.34
CA LEU A 434 22.58 -8.50 4.98
C LEU A 434 23.90 -8.25 4.23
N SER A 435 24.96 -7.76 4.88
CA SER A 435 26.26 -7.62 4.21
C SER A 435 26.86 -8.95 3.77
N VAL A 436 26.68 -10.03 4.56
CA VAL A 436 27.12 -11.39 4.19
C VAL A 436 26.26 -12.00 3.10
N ALA A 437 24.95 -11.72 3.08
CA ALA A 437 24.04 -12.19 2.04
C ALA A 437 24.20 -11.44 0.70
N ALA A 438 24.70 -10.21 0.74
CA ALA A 438 24.98 -9.39 -0.45
C ALA A 438 26.40 -9.63 -1.03
N GLU A 439 27.36 -10.07 -0.21
CA GLU A 439 28.74 -10.41 -0.59
C GLU A 439 28.76 -11.56 -1.61
N GLY A 440 29.02 -11.24 -2.89
CA GLY A 440 28.97 -12.19 -4.00
C GLY A 440 27.61 -12.29 -4.72
N ALA A 441 26.60 -11.54 -4.28
CA ALA A 441 25.41 -11.24 -5.07
C ALA A 441 25.55 -9.92 -5.84
N ILE A 442 26.17 -8.91 -5.22
CA ILE A 442 26.43 -7.59 -5.80
C ILE A 442 27.68 -7.62 -6.68
N GLY A 443 27.59 -6.99 -7.86
CA GLY A 443 28.71 -6.70 -8.73
C GLY A 443 29.26 -7.87 -9.53
N VAL A 444 28.54 -8.99 -9.59
CA VAL A 444 28.92 -10.18 -10.37
C VAL A 444 28.25 -10.11 -11.74
N GLU A 445 29.03 -9.78 -12.77
CA GLU A 445 28.59 -9.90 -14.17
C GLU A 445 28.13 -11.33 -14.46
N ARG A 446 26.87 -11.50 -14.89
CA ARG A 446 26.30 -12.81 -15.27
C ARG A 446 26.34 -13.05 -16.78
N GLY A 447 26.55 -12.01 -17.58
CA GLY A 447 26.65 -12.12 -19.03
C GLY A 447 25.34 -12.49 -19.72
N ASP A 448 24.21 -12.08 -19.11
CA ASP A 448 22.84 -12.25 -19.62
C ASP A 448 22.25 -10.93 -20.17
N ASP A 449 23.12 -9.97 -20.50
CA ASP A 449 22.87 -8.58 -20.91
C ASP A 449 22.12 -7.69 -19.88
N LEU A 450 21.47 -8.26 -18.86
CA LEU A 450 20.69 -7.55 -17.82
C LEU A 450 21.54 -6.98 -16.66
N ASP A 451 22.86 -7.23 -16.66
CA ASP A 451 23.77 -6.75 -15.62
C ASP A 451 23.66 -5.22 -15.40
N HIS A 452 23.49 -4.46 -16.49
CA HIS A 452 23.40 -3.00 -16.45
C HIS A 452 22.16 -2.46 -15.70
N GLU A 453 21.07 -3.24 -15.64
CA GLU A 453 19.87 -2.91 -14.86
C GLU A 453 20.06 -3.31 -13.39
N ARG A 454 20.53 -4.54 -13.13
CA ARG A 454 20.76 -5.06 -11.77
C ARG A 454 21.78 -4.25 -10.97
N TYR A 455 22.81 -3.72 -11.64
CA TYR A 455 23.79 -2.80 -11.03
C TYR A 455 23.16 -1.57 -10.36
N GLY A 456 21.93 -1.17 -10.73
CA GLY A 456 21.17 -0.13 -10.05
C GLY A 456 20.66 -0.57 -8.68
N ASP A 457 19.96 -1.69 -8.62
CA ASP A 457 19.35 -2.22 -7.39
C ASP A 457 20.37 -2.77 -6.40
N GLU A 458 21.42 -3.41 -6.90
CA GLU A 458 22.54 -3.86 -6.08
C GLU A 458 23.21 -2.69 -5.36
N LYS A 459 23.43 -1.55 -6.04
CA LYS A 459 23.94 -0.32 -5.41
C LYS A 459 22.95 0.30 -4.43
N ARG A 460 21.64 0.25 -4.70
CA ARG A 460 20.59 0.64 -3.74
C ARG A 460 20.66 -0.22 -2.47
N MET A 461 20.84 -1.53 -2.61
CA MET A 461 20.99 -2.47 -1.47
C MET A 461 22.27 -2.21 -0.66
N ALA A 462 23.43 -2.06 -1.32
CA ALA A 462 24.68 -1.73 -0.64
C ALA A 462 24.59 -0.40 0.13
N ALA A 463 23.97 0.63 -0.46
CA ALA A 463 23.74 1.92 0.18
C ALA A 463 22.82 1.80 1.41
N ALA A 464 21.74 1.01 1.33
CA ALA A 464 20.83 0.76 2.44
C ALA A 464 21.53 0.05 3.61
N ILE A 465 22.33 -0.98 3.35
CA ILE A 465 23.06 -1.71 4.40
C ILE A 465 24.11 -0.80 5.07
N ARG A 466 24.88 -0.02 4.29
CA ARG A 466 25.80 1.00 4.82
C ARG A 466 25.08 2.00 5.73
N ALA A 467 23.89 2.45 5.35
CA ALA A 467 23.07 3.36 6.16
C ALA A 467 22.57 2.70 7.46
N MET A 468 22.12 1.45 7.42
CA MET A 468 21.74 0.69 8.63
C MET A 468 22.93 0.52 9.59
N MET A 469 24.13 0.23 9.06
CA MET A 469 25.34 0.09 9.88
C MET A 469 25.73 1.43 10.54
N ALA A 470 25.75 2.52 9.76
CA ALA A 470 26.05 3.86 10.27
C ALA A 470 25.03 4.34 11.32
N ALA A 471 23.73 4.08 11.11
CA ALA A 471 22.66 4.46 12.03
C ALA A 471 22.68 3.68 13.35
N THR A 472 23.27 2.48 13.36
CA THR A 472 23.35 1.61 14.55
C THR A 472 24.73 1.65 15.23
N GLY A 473 25.72 2.27 14.59
CA GLY A 473 27.10 2.33 15.09
C GLY A 473 27.80 0.97 15.10
N VAL A 474 27.34 0.01 14.27
CA VAL A 474 27.95 -1.32 14.21
C VAL A 474 29.11 -1.32 13.20
N GLU A 475 30.29 -1.67 13.70
CA GLU A 475 31.47 -1.86 12.85
C GLU A 475 31.30 -3.09 11.92
N PRO A 476 31.86 -3.06 10.70
CA PRO A 476 31.86 -4.21 9.79
C PRO A 476 32.46 -5.48 10.39
N LEU A 477 32.16 -6.63 9.78
CA LEU A 477 32.75 -7.90 10.18
C LEU A 477 34.28 -7.89 9.93
N PRO A 478 35.12 -8.35 10.87
CA PRO A 478 36.58 -8.36 10.69
C PRO A 478 36.97 -9.20 9.47
N GLY A 479 37.65 -8.56 8.51
CA GLY A 479 38.04 -9.17 7.23
C GLY A 479 37.11 -8.83 6.04
N TRP A 480 35.99 -8.13 6.28
CA TRP A 480 35.09 -7.68 5.21
C TRP A 480 35.75 -6.61 4.33
N THR A 481 35.62 -6.77 3.01
CA THR A 481 36.34 -5.99 2.00
C THR A 481 35.47 -5.06 1.16
N GLY A 482 34.15 -4.99 1.39
CA GLY A 482 33.22 -4.13 0.65
C GLY A 482 32.04 -4.89 0.09
N PHE A 483 31.31 -4.27 -0.85
CA PHE A 483 30.17 -4.90 -1.52
C PHE A 483 30.46 -5.35 -2.94
N GLY A 484 31.55 -4.89 -3.57
CA GLY A 484 31.84 -5.16 -4.98
C GLY A 484 31.38 -4.05 -5.93
N ASP A 485 30.64 -3.05 -5.45
CA ASP A 485 30.41 -1.79 -6.15
C ASP A 485 31.61 -0.82 -6.08
N GLU A 486 32.64 -1.15 -5.30
CA GLU A 486 33.88 -0.37 -5.20
C GLU A 486 34.95 -0.85 -6.22
N PRO A 487 35.63 0.05 -6.94
CA PRO A 487 36.50 -0.29 -8.09
C PRO A 487 37.79 -1.05 -7.73
N ASP A 488 38.10 -1.17 -6.44
CA ASP A 488 39.24 -1.90 -5.88
C ASP A 488 38.81 -3.14 -5.07
N HIS A 489 37.53 -3.55 -5.11
CA HIS A 489 37.03 -4.70 -4.35
C HIS A 489 37.85 -5.98 -4.58
N GLU A 490 38.10 -6.37 -5.84
CA GLU A 490 38.96 -7.53 -6.13
C GLU A 490 40.36 -7.39 -5.52
N ALA A 491 40.95 -6.20 -5.58
CA ALA A 491 42.27 -5.93 -5.02
C ALA A 491 42.26 -6.02 -3.48
N ARG A 492 41.20 -5.55 -2.82
CA ARG A 492 41.02 -5.69 -1.36
C ARG A 492 40.76 -7.14 -0.95
N THR A 493 39.95 -7.88 -1.70
CA THR A 493 39.65 -9.30 -1.45
C THR A 493 40.88 -10.19 -1.66
N ASN A 494 41.66 -9.94 -2.71
CA ASN A 494 42.96 -10.58 -2.90
C ASN A 494 43.98 -10.19 -1.82
N ALA A 495 44.00 -8.93 -1.37
CA ALA A 495 44.86 -8.49 -0.27
C ALA A 495 44.45 -9.10 1.08
N ALA A 496 43.15 -9.29 1.34
CA ALA A 496 42.64 -9.96 2.53
C ALA A 496 43.00 -11.45 2.55
N ALA A 497 42.86 -12.14 1.41
CA ALA A 497 43.34 -13.52 1.26
C ALA A 497 44.86 -13.61 1.49
N ALA A 498 45.66 -12.72 0.89
CA ALA A 498 47.11 -12.69 1.11
C ALA A 498 47.48 -12.40 2.58
N ALA A 499 46.70 -11.56 3.28
CA ALA A 499 46.89 -11.26 4.70
C ALA A 499 46.49 -12.42 5.63
N ALA A 500 45.55 -13.28 5.21
CA ALA A 500 45.18 -14.51 5.92
C ALA A 500 46.23 -15.65 5.79
N GLY A 501 47.28 -15.46 4.98
CA GLY A 501 48.39 -16.39 4.86
C GLY A 501 47.99 -17.69 4.14
N SER A 502 48.28 -18.85 4.76
CA SER A 502 47.92 -20.17 4.21
C SER A 502 46.43 -20.49 4.27
N GLY A 503 45.63 -19.64 4.91
CA GLY A 503 44.26 -19.96 5.31
C GLY A 503 44.17 -21.09 6.36
N SER A 504 42.94 -21.43 6.74
CA SER A 504 42.60 -22.60 7.53
C SER A 504 41.13 -22.99 7.34
N LEU A 505 40.87 -24.30 7.30
CA LEU A 505 39.52 -24.86 7.30
C LEU A 505 39.19 -25.43 8.69
N PRO A 506 37.94 -25.28 9.20
CA PRO A 506 37.54 -25.89 10.45
C PRO A 506 37.38 -27.41 10.29
N ALA A 507 37.54 -28.14 11.40
CA ALA A 507 37.55 -29.61 11.40
C ALA A 507 36.26 -30.23 10.84
N TRP A 508 35.10 -29.62 11.12
CA TRP A 508 33.80 -30.07 10.64
C TRP A 508 33.69 -30.01 9.10
N ALA A 509 34.17 -28.93 8.49
CA ALA A 509 34.16 -28.78 7.04
C ALA A 509 35.09 -29.81 6.37
N LEU A 510 36.26 -30.06 6.97
CA LEU A 510 37.15 -31.13 6.52
C LEU A 510 36.55 -32.54 6.72
N ALA A 511 35.63 -32.73 7.66
CA ALA A 511 34.90 -33.98 7.82
C ALA A 511 33.76 -34.18 6.80
N GLY A 512 33.37 -33.12 6.09
CA GLY A 512 32.23 -33.11 5.16
C GLY A 512 30.90 -32.72 5.80
N GLU A 513 30.93 -32.10 6.99
CA GLU A 513 29.75 -31.63 7.70
C GLU A 513 29.31 -30.23 7.19
N ALA A 514 28.01 -29.92 7.30
CA ALA A 514 27.43 -28.66 6.80
C ALA A 514 27.50 -27.50 7.81
N GLY A 515 28.22 -27.67 8.91
CA GLY A 515 28.38 -26.73 10.03
C GLY A 515 29.03 -27.43 11.22
N PRO A 516 29.39 -26.71 12.29
CA PRO A 516 29.71 -27.35 13.57
C PRO A 516 28.47 -28.07 14.11
N ASP A 517 28.70 -29.16 14.86
CA ASP A 517 27.64 -29.96 15.47
C ASP A 517 26.65 -29.12 16.30
N ALA A 518 25.37 -29.49 16.20
CA ALA A 518 24.27 -28.66 16.70
C ALA A 518 24.21 -28.54 18.24
N GLU A 519 24.95 -29.37 18.98
CA GLU A 519 24.94 -29.42 20.45
C GLU A 519 25.90 -28.40 21.11
N ASP A 520 26.93 -27.91 20.40
CA ASP A 520 28.04 -27.15 21.01
C ASP A 520 27.88 -25.60 20.98
N VAL A 521 26.93 -25.05 20.22
CA VAL A 521 26.91 -23.60 19.87
C VAL A 521 25.82 -22.79 20.59
N ILE A 522 24.79 -23.43 21.14
CA ILE A 522 23.70 -22.74 21.88
C ILE A 522 23.44 -23.49 23.18
N GLY A 523 23.77 -22.86 24.32
CA GLY A 523 23.55 -23.43 25.65
C GLY A 523 22.08 -23.76 25.90
N GLU A 524 21.84 -24.87 26.61
CA GLU A 524 20.52 -25.50 26.84
C GLU A 524 19.47 -24.50 27.40
N GLY A 525 18.66 -23.92 26.51
CA GLY A 525 17.71 -22.88 26.91
C GLY A 525 16.78 -22.33 25.82
N SER A 526 16.87 -22.80 24.57
CA SER A 526 15.88 -22.48 23.53
C SER A 526 14.75 -23.51 23.51
N PRO A 527 13.48 -23.10 23.29
CA PRO A 527 12.39 -24.04 23.05
C PRO A 527 12.65 -24.78 21.72
N GLU A 528 12.24 -26.05 21.68
CA GLU A 528 12.31 -26.90 20.49
C GLU A 528 11.43 -26.31 19.37
N VAL A 529 12.02 -25.47 18.52
CA VAL A 529 11.40 -25.03 17.28
C VAL A 529 11.35 -26.24 16.35
N ALA A 530 10.25 -26.99 16.45
CA ALA A 530 9.99 -28.15 15.60
C ALA A 530 10.28 -27.79 14.14
N PRO A 531 10.92 -28.70 13.36
CA PRO A 531 11.26 -28.42 11.98
C PRO A 531 10.02 -27.95 11.24
N CYS A 532 10.15 -26.90 10.45
CA CYS A 532 9.06 -26.34 9.66
C CYS A 532 8.69 -27.34 8.55
N ALA A 533 7.89 -28.34 8.93
CA ALA A 533 7.31 -29.30 8.03
C ALA A 533 6.54 -28.51 6.96
N GLN A 534 6.86 -28.79 5.69
CA GLN A 534 6.07 -28.32 4.56
C GLN A 534 4.61 -28.67 4.87
N ALA A 535 3.79 -27.63 5.08
CA ALA A 535 2.44 -27.83 5.58
C ALA A 535 1.70 -28.76 4.61
N PRO A 536 1.29 -29.98 5.03
CA PRO A 536 0.70 -30.94 4.12
C PRO A 536 -0.55 -30.31 3.53
N ALA A 537 -0.55 -30.12 2.19
CA ALA A 537 -1.44 -29.21 1.47
C ALA A 537 -2.85 -29.24 2.06
N ALA A 538 -3.17 -28.18 2.83
CA ALA A 538 -4.22 -28.26 3.83
C ALA A 538 -5.55 -28.51 3.13
N SER A 539 -6.09 -29.73 3.31
CA SER A 539 -7.36 -30.12 2.70
C SER A 539 -8.42 -29.12 3.12
N LEU A 540 -8.87 -28.28 2.17
CA LEU A 540 -9.79 -27.17 2.44
C LEU A 540 -10.92 -27.66 3.34
N PRO A 541 -11.19 -27.00 4.48
CA PRO A 541 -12.24 -27.45 5.38
C PRO A 541 -13.53 -27.61 4.59
N SER A 542 -14.17 -28.78 4.70
CA SER A 542 -15.41 -29.06 3.97
C SER A 542 -16.52 -28.17 4.53
N HIS A 543 -16.66 -26.97 3.96
CA HIS A 543 -17.70 -26.03 4.32
C HIS A 543 -19.02 -26.61 3.86
N ASP A 544 -19.91 -26.93 4.81
CA ASP A 544 -21.24 -27.43 4.49
C ASP A 544 -22.11 -26.27 3.97
N LEU A 545 -22.01 -26.03 2.67
CA LEU A 545 -22.82 -25.05 1.96
C LEU A 545 -24.27 -25.54 1.76
N SER A 546 -24.62 -26.78 2.17
CA SER A 546 -25.94 -27.37 1.88
C SER A 546 -27.10 -26.61 2.55
N GLY A 547 -26.86 -25.96 3.69
CA GLY A 547 -27.87 -25.21 4.44
C GLY A 547 -28.25 -23.82 3.88
N TYR A 548 -27.50 -23.28 2.91
CA TYR A 548 -27.70 -21.90 2.43
C TYR A 548 -28.74 -21.79 1.30
N SER A 549 -29.42 -20.64 1.22
CA SER A 549 -30.29 -20.27 0.09
C SER A 549 -29.51 -19.65 -1.07
N ILE A 550 -30.11 -19.56 -2.26
CA ILE A 550 -29.45 -18.97 -3.44
C ILE A 550 -29.01 -17.51 -3.19
N PRO A 551 -29.86 -16.58 -2.68
CA PRO A 551 -29.41 -15.22 -2.36
C PRO A 551 -28.26 -15.16 -1.34
N GLN A 552 -28.20 -16.08 -0.38
CA GLN A 552 -27.08 -16.15 0.57
C GLN A 552 -25.80 -16.65 -0.11
N LEU A 553 -25.89 -17.66 -0.98
CA LEU A 553 -24.76 -18.15 -1.77
C LEU A 553 -24.25 -17.07 -2.74
N CYS A 554 -25.13 -16.32 -3.41
CA CYS A 554 -24.72 -15.21 -4.29
C CYS A 554 -24.05 -14.07 -3.51
N ALA A 555 -24.59 -13.71 -2.33
CA ALA A 555 -23.96 -12.74 -1.44
C ALA A 555 -22.56 -13.21 -0.97
N LEU A 556 -22.42 -14.50 -0.65
CA LEU A 556 -21.15 -15.11 -0.24
C LEU A 556 -20.14 -15.19 -1.39
N PHE A 557 -20.58 -15.52 -2.61
CA PHE A 557 -19.75 -15.47 -3.82
C PHE A 557 -19.16 -14.06 -4.02
N GLY A 558 -20.01 -13.03 -3.99
CA GLY A 558 -19.57 -11.64 -4.13
C GLY A 558 -18.67 -11.15 -2.99
N VAL A 559 -18.73 -11.76 -1.80
CA VAL A 559 -17.76 -11.50 -0.72
C VAL A 559 -16.40 -12.12 -1.03
N TYR A 560 -16.35 -13.37 -1.48
CA TYR A 560 -15.08 -14.01 -1.84
C TYR A 560 -14.45 -13.42 -3.10
N GLU A 561 -15.24 -13.05 -4.11
CA GLU A 561 -14.81 -12.33 -5.31
C GLU A 561 -14.03 -11.06 -4.95
N ARG A 562 -14.61 -10.16 -4.13
CA ARG A 562 -13.90 -8.94 -3.69
C ARG A 562 -12.73 -9.22 -2.75
N ALA A 563 -12.80 -10.28 -1.94
CA ALA A 563 -11.69 -10.64 -1.05
C ALA A 563 -10.47 -11.12 -1.86
N GLU A 564 -10.70 -11.96 -2.86
CA GLU A 564 -9.72 -12.42 -3.85
C GLU A 564 -9.11 -11.25 -4.63
N ASP A 565 -9.92 -10.36 -5.20
CA ASP A 565 -9.46 -9.16 -5.90
C ASP A 565 -8.56 -8.30 -4.99
N HIS A 566 -8.98 -8.06 -3.73
CA HIS A 566 -8.21 -7.28 -2.78
C HIS A 566 -6.93 -7.99 -2.31
N PHE A 567 -6.91 -9.33 -2.21
CA PHE A 567 -5.70 -10.07 -1.87
C PHE A 567 -4.72 -10.12 -3.03
N TYR A 568 -5.13 -10.46 -4.25
CA TYR A 568 -4.23 -10.40 -5.39
C TYR A 568 -3.72 -8.97 -5.64
N SER A 569 -4.57 -7.94 -5.49
CA SER A 569 -4.12 -6.53 -5.53
C SER A 569 -3.10 -6.20 -4.44
N ALA A 570 -3.31 -6.70 -3.21
CA ALA A 570 -2.37 -6.50 -2.11
C ALA A 570 -1.07 -7.30 -2.26
N ALA A 571 -1.06 -8.44 -2.96
CA ALA A 571 0.14 -9.26 -3.18
C ALA A 571 1.24 -8.52 -3.94
N TRP A 572 0.87 -7.55 -4.80
CA TRP A 572 1.78 -6.65 -5.51
C TRP A 572 2.35 -5.53 -4.64
N TRP A 573 1.91 -5.35 -3.39
CA TRP A 573 2.32 -4.22 -2.56
C TRP A 573 3.75 -4.40 -2.02
N PRO A 574 4.75 -3.59 -2.42
CA PRO A 574 6.17 -3.91 -2.19
C PRO A 574 6.58 -4.04 -0.72
N LYS A 575 5.81 -3.42 0.19
CA LYS A 575 6.06 -3.43 1.64
C LYS A 575 5.76 -4.75 2.35
N LEU A 576 5.23 -5.75 1.63
CA LEU A 576 5.04 -7.10 2.16
C LEU A 576 6.29 -7.99 2.05
N GLY A 577 7.20 -7.70 1.10
CA GLY A 577 8.27 -8.60 0.70
C GLY A 577 7.76 -9.93 0.11
N GLU A 578 8.67 -10.80 -0.34
CA GLU A 578 8.30 -12.09 -0.96
C GLU A 578 7.47 -12.98 -0.02
N ALA A 579 7.84 -13.06 1.26
CA ALA A 579 7.12 -13.86 2.24
C ALA A 579 5.69 -13.34 2.49
N GLY A 580 5.52 -12.03 2.63
CA GLY A 580 4.19 -11.42 2.81
C GLY A 580 3.34 -11.49 1.53
N SER A 581 3.96 -11.32 0.36
CA SER A 581 3.32 -11.49 -0.94
C SER A 581 2.83 -12.93 -1.11
N SER A 582 3.68 -13.94 -0.85
CA SER A 582 3.32 -15.36 -0.88
C SER A 582 2.17 -15.70 0.07
N MET A 583 2.19 -15.18 1.31
CA MET A 583 1.08 -15.35 2.27
C MET A 583 -0.23 -14.71 1.79
N VAL A 584 -0.15 -13.56 1.10
CA VAL A 584 -1.33 -12.84 0.59
C VAL A 584 -1.88 -13.49 -0.69
N THR A 585 -1.03 -13.93 -1.61
CA THR A 585 -1.42 -14.75 -2.77
C THR A 585 -2.09 -16.05 -2.35
N SER A 586 -1.54 -16.76 -1.36
CA SER A 586 -2.13 -18.00 -0.80
C SER A 586 -3.51 -17.78 -0.16
N GLU A 587 -3.77 -16.59 0.40
CA GLU A 587 -5.11 -16.21 0.86
C GLU A 587 -6.04 -15.86 -0.32
N GLY A 588 -5.52 -15.23 -1.38
CA GLY A 588 -6.22 -15.05 -2.66
C GLY A 588 -6.66 -16.38 -3.26
N ASP A 589 -5.75 -17.36 -3.36
CA ASP A 589 -6.03 -18.72 -3.81
C ASP A 589 -7.10 -19.40 -2.94
N ARG A 590 -7.06 -19.20 -1.62
CA ARG A 590 -8.07 -19.73 -0.69
C ARG A 590 -9.43 -19.06 -0.89
N CYS A 591 -9.48 -17.76 -1.15
CA CYS A 591 -10.70 -17.05 -1.51
C CYS A 591 -11.25 -17.51 -2.87
N MET A 592 -10.40 -17.68 -3.88
CA MET A 592 -10.76 -18.23 -5.19
C MET A 592 -11.35 -19.64 -5.08
N ALA A 593 -10.73 -20.53 -4.29
CA ALA A 593 -11.23 -21.88 -4.07
C ALA A 593 -12.59 -21.90 -3.34
N LEU A 594 -12.83 -20.96 -2.40
CA LEU A 594 -14.12 -20.80 -1.73
C LEU A 594 -15.19 -20.19 -2.66
N LYS A 595 -14.83 -19.21 -3.50
CA LYS A 595 -15.67 -18.66 -4.58
C LYS A 595 -16.11 -19.78 -5.54
N ASP A 596 -15.18 -20.63 -5.94
CA ASP A 596 -15.44 -21.80 -6.78
C ASP A 596 -16.37 -22.81 -6.11
N ALA A 597 -16.14 -23.15 -4.83
CA ALA A 597 -17.01 -24.08 -4.09
C ALA A 597 -18.45 -23.54 -3.93
N VAL A 598 -18.61 -22.24 -3.70
CA VAL A 598 -19.92 -21.57 -3.65
C VAL A 598 -20.62 -21.61 -5.01
N ALA A 599 -19.89 -21.43 -6.11
CA ALA A 599 -20.45 -21.55 -7.45
C ALA A 599 -20.79 -22.98 -7.84
N ASP A 600 -19.97 -23.97 -7.45
CA ASP A 600 -20.32 -25.39 -7.62
C ASP A 600 -21.58 -25.75 -6.85
N GLU A 601 -21.81 -25.17 -5.66
CA GLU A 601 -23.07 -25.34 -4.93
C GLU A 601 -24.24 -24.63 -5.62
N LEU A 602 -24.09 -23.37 -6.03
CA LEU A 602 -25.09 -22.63 -6.81
C LEU A 602 -25.53 -23.41 -8.06
N GLN A 603 -24.59 -24.02 -8.78
CA GLN A 603 -24.90 -24.81 -9.99
C GLN A 603 -25.82 -26.01 -9.70
N LYS A 604 -25.72 -26.64 -8.52
CA LYS A 604 -26.60 -27.74 -8.09
C LYS A 604 -28.01 -27.29 -7.71
N ARG A 605 -28.22 -26.01 -7.41
CA ARG A 605 -29.53 -25.51 -6.93
C ARG A 605 -30.49 -25.25 -8.08
N THR A 606 -31.73 -25.70 -7.92
CA THR A 606 -32.86 -25.26 -8.72
C THR A 606 -33.39 -23.94 -8.11
N PRO A 607 -33.48 -22.85 -8.88
CA PRO A 607 -34.10 -21.61 -8.41
C PRO A 607 -35.59 -21.79 -8.13
N VAL A 608 -36.12 -21.13 -7.09
CA VAL A 608 -37.53 -21.19 -6.70
C VAL A 608 -38.31 -20.01 -7.27
N HIS A 609 -37.65 -18.87 -7.40
CA HIS A 609 -38.19 -17.63 -7.97
C HIS A 609 -37.34 -17.16 -9.16
N GLY A 610 -37.93 -16.31 -10.03
CA GLY A 610 -37.21 -15.74 -11.17
C GLY A 610 -35.94 -14.97 -10.75
N THR A 611 -36.01 -14.23 -9.64
CA THR A 611 -34.85 -13.54 -9.04
C THR A 611 -33.75 -14.49 -8.61
N ASP A 612 -34.08 -15.67 -8.05
CA ASP A 612 -33.06 -16.68 -7.72
C ASP A 612 -32.35 -17.18 -8.99
N ALA A 613 -33.07 -17.28 -10.11
CA ALA A 613 -32.52 -17.75 -11.38
C ALA A 613 -31.61 -16.71 -12.02
N ASP A 614 -32.00 -15.44 -11.97
CA ASP A 614 -31.21 -14.30 -12.45
C ASP A 614 -29.93 -14.12 -11.59
N ASP A 615 -30.05 -14.06 -10.25
CA ASP A 615 -28.93 -13.92 -9.32
C ASP A 615 -27.92 -15.08 -9.46
N ARG A 616 -28.40 -16.33 -9.45
CA ARG A 616 -27.58 -17.52 -9.69
C ARG A 616 -26.93 -17.48 -11.07
N GLY A 617 -27.66 -17.00 -12.07
CA GLY A 617 -27.19 -16.88 -13.43
C GLY A 617 -25.99 -15.94 -13.56
N GLU A 618 -26.08 -14.75 -12.95
CA GLU A 618 -25.00 -13.76 -12.97
C GLU A 618 -23.71 -14.32 -12.33
N MET A 619 -23.80 -14.92 -11.14
CA MET A 619 -22.61 -15.45 -10.44
C MET A 619 -21.94 -16.59 -11.21
N LEU A 620 -22.73 -17.49 -11.81
CA LEU A 620 -22.20 -18.56 -12.65
C LEU A 620 -21.57 -18.03 -13.94
N MET A 621 -22.16 -16.99 -14.57
CA MET A 621 -21.59 -16.35 -15.76
C MET A 621 -20.27 -15.62 -15.46
N ARG A 622 -20.19 -14.88 -14.35
CA ARG A 622 -18.94 -14.25 -13.88
C ARG A 622 -17.80 -15.27 -13.80
N ARG A 623 -18.07 -16.42 -13.18
CA ARG A 623 -17.11 -17.53 -13.07
C ARG A 623 -16.65 -18.08 -14.41
N THR A 624 -17.54 -18.29 -15.38
CA THR A 624 -17.13 -18.84 -16.70
C THR A 624 -16.40 -17.81 -17.56
N LEU A 625 -16.73 -16.52 -17.42
CA LEU A 625 -16.04 -15.40 -18.07
C LEU A 625 -14.61 -15.22 -17.53
N VAL A 626 -14.41 -15.18 -16.20
CA VAL A 626 -13.07 -15.06 -15.58
C VAL A 626 -12.16 -16.23 -15.98
N ARG A 627 -12.72 -17.43 -16.17
CA ARG A 627 -12.00 -18.61 -16.66
C ARG A 627 -11.80 -18.66 -18.20
N GLY A 628 -12.19 -17.60 -18.92
CA GLY A 628 -12.05 -17.49 -20.38
C GLY A 628 -12.85 -18.53 -21.19
N ASN A 629 -13.82 -19.21 -20.57
CA ASN A 629 -14.54 -20.32 -21.20
C ASN A 629 -15.83 -19.83 -21.88
N TRP A 630 -15.65 -19.24 -23.06
CA TRP A 630 -16.73 -18.65 -23.85
C TRP A 630 -17.81 -19.66 -24.26
N ASP A 631 -17.44 -20.90 -24.60
CA ASP A 631 -18.39 -21.96 -24.96
C ASP A 631 -19.25 -22.40 -23.78
N ALA A 632 -18.64 -22.61 -22.60
CA ALA A 632 -19.40 -22.90 -21.38
C ALA A 632 -20.30 -21.72 -20.98
N THR A 633 -19.82 -20.48 -21.17
CA THR A 633 -20.63 -19.27 -20.94
C THR A 633 -21.85 -19.23 -21.87
N ALA A 634 -21.69 -19.51 -23.15
CA ALA A 634 -22.79 -19.53 -24.12
C ALA A 634 -23.81 -20.65 -23.84
N GLN A 635 -23.34 -21.83 -23.43
CA GLN A 635 -24.20 -22.94 -23.00
C GLN A 635 -24.97 -22.60 -21.71
N LEU A 636 -24.29 -22.02 -20.73
CA LEU A 636 -24.87 -21.55 -19.47
C LEU A 636 -25.96 -20.49 -19.70
N VAL A 637 -25.68 -19.44 -20.48
CA VAL A 637 -26.66 -18.41 -20.87
C VAL A 637 -27.89 -19.02 -21.55
N SER A 638 -27.68 -20.02 -22.40
CA SER A 638 -28.78 -20.73 -23.08
C SER A 638 -29.64 -21.56 -22.12
N CYS A 639 -29.02 -22.16 -21.10
CA CYS A 639 -29.70 -22.93 -20.06
C CYS A 639 -30.50 -22.02 -19.12
N LEU A 640 -29.86 -20.98 -18.58
CA LEU A 640 -30.47 -19.98 -17.68
C LEU A 640 -31.68 -19.31 -18.33
N ARG A 641 -31.59 -18.93 -19.62
CA ARG A 641 -32.73 -18.38 -20.37
C ARG A 641 -33.92 -19.33 -20.38
N GLY A 642 -33.68 -20.64 -20.44
CA GLY A 642 -34.72 -21.66 -20.33
C GLY A 642 -35.36 -21.71 -18.94
N GLU A 643 -34.54 -21.77 -17.88
CA GLU A 643 -35.01 -21.77 -16.48
C GLU A 643 -35.84 -20.51 -16.16
N VAL A 644 -35.33 -19.32 -16.50
CA VAL A 644 -36.03 -18.04 -16.30
C VAL A 644 -37.35 -17.99 -17.08
N SER A 645 -37.38 -18.46 -18.34
CA SER A 645 -38.61 -18.50 -19.15
C SER A 645 -39.67 -19.42 -18.56
N VAL A 646 -39.28 -20.54 -17.94
CA VAL A 646 -40.21 -21.46 -17.27
C VAL A 646 -40.77 -20.85 -15.99
N LEU A 647 -39.95 -20.17 -15.19
CA LEU A 647 -40.38 -19.50 -13.96
C LEU A 647 -41.28 -18.28 -14.23
N GLN A 648 -40.99 -17.52 -15.29
CA GLN A 648 -41.81 -16.37 -15.70
C GLN A 648 -43.12 -16.79 -16.38
N GLY A 649 -43.15 -17.95 -17.06
CA GLY A 649 -44.32 -18.49 -17.75
C GLY A 649 -45.34 -19.22 -16.86
N ALA A 650 -45.13 -19.23 -15.53
CA ALA A 650 -45.94 -19.98 -14.57
C ALA A 650 -46.96 -19.13 -13.77
N HIS A 651 -47.19 -17.87 -14.18
CA HIS A 651 -48.03 -16.88 -13.50
C HIS A 651 -49.20 -16.38 -14.37
#